data_AF-A0A363RQV1-F1
#
_entry.id   AF-A0A363RQV1-F1
#
_cell.length_a   1.000
_cell.length_b   1.000
_cell.length_c   1.000
_cell.angle_alpha   90.00
_cell.angle_beta   90.00
_cell.angle_gamma   90.00
#
_symmetry.space_group_name_H-M   'P 1'
#
loop_
_entity.id
_entity.type
_entity.pdbx_description
1 polymer ?
#
loop_
_entity_poly.entity_id
_entity_poly.type
_entity_poly.pdbx_seq_one_letter_code
_entity_poly.pdbx_strand_id
1 'polypeptide(L)'
;MVLVLGGSGISQRAESKDIVSARSQPVAVAPDSGVLLLLVPDGTLEAEPGVKAWKDAASEIGVRMTVITDSQFLTMGTETALEYAGLVLPDQLHTIATDAVVAAIHDFTYQGGKTFLTFDFGALTLRSDGMAVYPIPKSRLSDLAGVDYVLYDKYLDRTVGLGPVTAMRSTLRELQVPPGKSEPFTTSPSPTSSARGGSPSISSSAGPLATAQIVTRLGQAAARVAQPLGKISGKVPLLQAAGLKDGEAMYAPVSPADPGGVRAFDTQQFQMLPMPDAGASDRSRSRAVRVNFGRVRRGAEPTQASVVSPATGISRAAERAKTDSLQGAEAGAVDVLQAYSGYLLGYLIYPSYVTEGAYTGTALAASPQFGLVAGLKAYGAGHVMFVNLPLTYLKGRTDALPMHGMLQYFAKYVLGSAQLANVPNGVPGMVFNWHLDSMEAQQPMRALEQAGIFNTGSSSIHITAGPDTINFGDKLGFDLNNNTTAKAFLRRMRAKGHAVGSHGGWIHDYYGLNASETNGSSFLQYLVLNRQSVAGALGHPSRDYSAPQGNNPRWAMDWLEQQGVVGVYFGGHTGLGVTRQYRDGALRNGNLWVVPVTPMGNYATFEEFQEYNVPKVEVIDWYHSLVDFGITQNTVRMVYAHPPGAYDWIDVMKDLQTYAASQGTTRFQWYNMARLADFMTKREQVQWSEQMDGSGIVHFQASHPSDLTEMVWRLPKLRYQMPSAVNGGSVEDGGSVWLVRAAAGVRTLTFKSLLN
;
A
#
# COMPACT_ATOMS: atom_id res chain seq x y z
N MET A 1 38.81 14.83 -57.34
CA MET A 1 40.11 15.25 -57.87
C MET A 1 41.14 14.98 -56.78
N VAL A 2 41.93 13.89 -56.92
CA VAL A 2 43.34 13.66 -56.46
C VAL A 2 43.68 14.05 -55.00
N LEU A 3 44.24 13.25 -54.08
CA LEU A 3 44.88 11.93 -54.01
C LEU A 3 45.08 11.58 -52.49
N VAL A 4 44.81 10.33 -52.08
CA VAL A 4 45.71 9.38 -51.35
C VAL A 4 46.70 9.94 -50.30
N LEU A 5 46.71 9.42 -49.06
CA LEU A 5 47.69 8.41 -48.59
C LEU A 5 47.14 7.60 -47.40
N GLY A 6 47.38 6.29 -47.45
CA GLY A 6 47.12 5.36 -46.36
C GLY A 6 48.39 4.60 -45.93
N GLY A 7 48.21 3.74 -44.92
CA GLY A 7 49.13 2.71 -44.44
C GLY A 7 50.22 3.20 -43.48
N SER A 8 50.68 2.45 -42.47
CA SER A 8 50.43 1.08 -42.01
C SER A 8 51.36 0.80 -40.82
N GLY A 9 50.98 -0.08 -39.88
CA GLY A 9 51.89 -0.64 -38.86
C GLY A 9 51.14 -1.09 -37.61
N ILE A 10 50.48 -2.25 -37.62
CA ILE A 10 50.94 -3.54 -37.06
C ILE A 10 51.28 -3.48 -35.55
N SER A 11 50.25 -3.83 -34.77
CA SER A 11 50.24 -4.78 -33.64
C SER A 11 51.56 -5.13 -32.95
N GLN A 12 51.71 -4.64 -31.71
CA GLN A 12 52.35 -5.39 -30.63
C GLN A 12 51.41 -5.46 -29.42
N ARG A 13 51.02 -6.69 -29.05
CA ARG A 13 50.47 -7.03 -27.73
C ARG A 13 51.53 -6.67 -26.68
N ALA A 14 51.19 -5.77 -25.77
CA ALA A 14 51.89 -5.62 -24.50
C ALA A 14 50.90 -5.94 -23.38
N GLU A 15 51.31 -6.89 -22.54
CA GLU A 15 50.62 -7.36 -21.34
C GLU A 15 50.30 -6.20 -20.40
N SER A 16 49.00 -5.96 -20.15
CA SER A 16 48.56 -5.03 -19.12
C SER A 16 48.64 -5.70 -17.76
N LYS A 17 49.74 -5.42 -17.05
CA LYS A 17 49.88 -5.64 -15.62
C LYS A 17 48.84 -4.82 -14.85
N ASP A 18 48.37 -5.44 -13.78
CA ASP A 18 47.49 -4.97 -12.73
C ASP A 18 47.56 -3.47 -12.43
N ILE A 19 46.40 -2.81 -12.55
CA ILE A 19 46.03 -1.69 -11.69
C ILE A 19 44.65 -2.00 -11.14
N VAL A 20 44.62 -2.73 -10.03
CA VAL A 20 43.46 -2.76 -9.13
C VAL A 20 43.32 -1.34 -8.59
N SER A 21 42.41 -0.58 -9.18
CA SER A 21 41.97 0.69 -8.60
C SER A 21 41.31 0.37 -7.26
N ALA A 22 41.99 0.76 -6.18
CA ALA A 22 41.40 0.84 -4.86
C ALA A 22 40.16 1.74 -4.94
N ARG A 23 38.98 1.13 -5.02
CA ARG A 23 37.72 1.82 -4.82
C ARG A 23 37.77 2.34 -3.38
N SER A 24 37.85 3.66 -3.24
CA SER A 24 37.61 4.34 -1.98
C SER A 24 36.27 3.85 -1.43
N GLN A 25 36.33 3.14 -0.30
CA GLN A 25 35.15 2.81 0.48
C GLN A 25 34.50 4.14 0.89
N PRO A 26 33.22 4.38 0.59
CA PRO A 26 32.54 5.54 1.12
C PRO A 26 32.56 5.43 2.65
N VAL A 27 33.07 6.48 3.29
CA VAL A 27 33.05 6.67 4.75
C VAL A 27 31.62 6.48 5.22
N ALA A 28 31.42 5.68 6.27
CA ALA A 28 30.12 5.48 6.89
C ALA A 28 29.46 6.83 7.15
N VAL A 29 28.21 6.99 6.71
CA VAL A 29 27.40 8.16 7.02
C VAL A 29 27.38 8.32 8.55
N ALA A 30 27.51 9.55 9.04
CA ALA A 30 27.42 9.80 10.48
C ALA A 30 26.09 9.23 11.02
N PRO A 31 26.09 8.55 12.18
CA PRO A 31 24.88 7.95 12.72
C PRO A 31 23.75 8.95 12.86
N ASP A 32 22.54 8.53 12.49
CA ASP A 32 21.33 9.35 12.60
C ASP A 32 20.22 8.50 13.22
N SER A 33 19.80 8.92 14.42
CA SER A 33 18.85 8.18 15.28
C SER A 33 17.43 8.06 14.74
N GLY A 34 17.14 8.71 13.59
CA GLY A 34 15.88 8.58 12.86
C GLY A 34 16.00 7.86 11.51
N VAL A 35 17.19 7.35 11.14
CA VAL A 35 17.42 6.65 9.86
C VAL A 35 17.35 5.13 10.05
N LEU A 36 16.61 4.46 9.17
CA LEU A 36 16.64 3.00 9.00
C LEU A 36 17.83 2.56 8.15
N LEU A 37 18.46 1.47 8.54
CA LEU A 37 19.45 0.75 7.74
C LEU A 37 18.75 -0.33 6.89
N LEU A 38 18.93 -0.30 5.58
CA LEU A 38 18.50 -1.36 4.65
C LEU A 38 19.70 -2.25 4.32
N LEU A 39 19.73 -3.45 4.90
CA LEU A 39 20.86 -4.37 4.74
C LEU A 39 20.80 -5.09 3.40
N VAL A 40 21.86 -4.97 2.59
CA VAL A 40 21.96 -5.58 1.27
C VAL A 40 23.28 -6.32 1.09
N PRO A 41 23.39 -7.28 0.15
CA PRO A 41 24.67 -7.91 -0.17
C PRO A 41 25.69 -6.88 -0.67
N ASP A 42 26.98 -7.18 -0.45
CA ASP A 42 28.06 -6.41 -1.05
C ASP A 42 27.94 -6.32 -2.59
N GLY A 43 28.20 -5.14 -3.13
CA GLY A 43 28.10 -4.88 -4.57
C GLY A 43 26.71 -4.48 -5.06
N THR A 44 25.68 -4.54 -4.21
CA THR A 44 24.34 -4.01 -4.54
C THR A 44 24.40 -2.50 -4.79
N LEU A 45 23.84 -2.05 -5.91
CA LEU A 45 23.81 -0.64 -6.26
C LEU A 45 22.60 0.05 -5.64
N GLU A 46 22.75 1.31 -5.21
CA GLU A 46 21.60 2.13 -4.77
C GLU A 46 20.54 2.33 -5.88
N ALA A 47 20.97 2.20 -7.14
CA ALA A 47 20.08 2.32 -8.29
C ALA A 47 19.26 1.06 -8.56
N GLU A 48 19.55 -0.07 -7.90
CA GLU A 48 18.80 -1.31 -8.06
C GLU A 48 17.31 -1.07 -7.78
N PRO A 49 16.39 -1.51 -8.67
CA PRO A 49 14.99 -1.15 -8.54
C PRO A 49 14.33 -1.58 -7.22
N GLY A 50 14.71 -2.73 -6.66
CA GLY A 50 14.19 -3.17 -5.36
C GLY A 50 14.68 -2.28 -4.21
N VAL A 51 15.92 -1.78 -4.27
CA VAL A 51 16.45 -0.82 -3.29
C VAL A 51 15.68 0.51 -3.39
N LYS A 52 15.45 0.99 -4.62
CA LYS A 52 14.63 2.19 -4.84
C LYS A 52 13.21 2.00 -4.34
N ALA A 53 12.59 0.83 -4.54
CA ALA A 53 11.24 0.55 -4.07
C ALA A 53 11.12 0.68 -2.54
N TRP A 54 12.11 0.20 -1.77
CA TRP A 54 12.17 0.39 -0.32
C TRP A 54 12.38 1.87 0.08
N LYS A 55 13.30 2.57 -0.58
CA LYS A 55 13.58 4.00 -0.32
C LYS A 55 12.36 4.88 -0.64
N ASP A 56 11.69 4.62 -1.76
CA ASP A 56 10.47 5.31 -2.16
C ASP A 56 9.35 5.02 -1.16
N ALA A 57 9.11 3.76 -0.80
CA ALA A 57 8.07 3.41 0.17
C ALA A 57 8.30 4.07 1.53
N ALA A 58 9.55 4.10 2.03
CA ALA A 58 9.91 4.80 3.25
C ALA A 58 9.69 6.31 3.12
N SER A 59 10.18 6.92 2.04
CA SER A 59 10.02 8.35 1.76
C SER A 59 8.55 8.75 1.69
N GLU A 60 7.71 7.98 0.98
CA GLU A 60 6.28 8.21 0.80
C GLU A 60 5.48 8.18 2.12
N ILE A 61 5.96 7.49 3.14
CA ILE A 61 5.39 7.51 4.51
C ILE A 61 6.13 8.45 5.48
N GLY A 62 7.19 9.12 5.03
CA GLY A 62 7.94 10.11 5.82
C GLY A 62 9.02 9.55 6.72
N VAL A 63 9.51 8.36 6.40
CA VAL A 63 10.62 7.69 7.09
C VAL A 63 11.88 7.80 6.24
N ARG A 64 13.03 7.93 6.90
CA ARG A 64 14.34 8.00 6.24
C ARG A 64 15.01 6.63 6.27
N MET A 65 15.65 6.27 5.16
CA MET A 65 16.30 4.98 4.98
C MET A 65 17.58 5.13 4.18
N THR A 66 18.65 4.49 4.63
CA THR A 66 19.92 4.40 3.92
C THR A 66 20.31 2.94 3.69
N VAL A 67 21.07 2.69 2.64
CA VAL A 67 21.59 1.36 2.33
C VAL A 67 22.84 1.11 3.15
N ILE A 68 23.00 -0.13 3.62
CA ILE A 68 24.25 -0.62 4.21
C ILE A 68 24.55 -2.00 3.64
N THR A 69 25.80 -2.24 3.23
CA THR A 69 26.20 -3.57 2.75
C THR A 69 26.61 -4.48 3.91
N ASP A 70 26.67 -5.79 3.66
CA ASP A 70 27.18 -6.78 4.62
C ASP A 70 28.52 -6.37 5.23
N SER A 71 29.53 -6.06 4.40
CA SER A 71 30.85 -5.66 4.89
C SER A 71 30.81 -4.38 5.72
N GLN A 72 29.96 -3.42 5.34
CA GLN A 72 29.79 -2.17 6.08
C GLN A 72 29.11 -2.40 7.43
N PHE A 73 28.07 -3.22 7.48
CA PHE A 73 27.34 -3.53 8.73
C PHE A 73 28.23 -4.29 9.71
N LEU A 74 29.01 -5.27 9.22
CA LEU A 74 29.99 -5.98 10.04
C LEU A 74 31.09 -5.06 10.57
N THR A 75 31.60 -4.14 9.75
CA THR A 75 32.64 -3.19 10.15
C THR A 75 32.11 -2.13 11.11
N MET A 76 30.86 -1.70 10.95
CA MET A 76 30.18 -0.73 11.81
C MET A 76 30.06 -1.24 13.25
N GLY A 77 29.84 -2.54 13.41
CA GLY A 77 29.65 -3.17 14.72
C GLY A 77 28.31 -2.82 15.37
N THR A 78 27.97 -3.56 16.43
CA THR A 78 26.65 -3.42 17.08
C THR A 78 26.49 -2.07 17.78
N GLU A 79 27.52 -1.55 18.44
CA GLU A 79 27.46 -0.28 19.19
C GLU A 79 27.05 0.88 18.28
N THR A 80 27.78 1.10 17.18
CA THR A 80 27.46 2.14 16.20
C THR A 80 26.13 1.88 15.49
N ALA A 81 25.79 0.61 15.21
CA ALA A 81 24.52 0.27 14.56
C ALA A 81 23.31 0.63 15.43
N LEU A 82 23.43 0.55 16.75
CA LEU A 82 22.38 0.92 17.70
C LEU A 82 22.10 2.43 17.75
N GLU A 83 22.99 3.26 17.19
CA GLU A 83 22.75 4.70 17.04
C GLU A 83 21.79 5.02 15.87
N TYR A 84 21.47 4.05 15.02
CA TYR A 84 20.44 4.16 13.98
C TYR A 84 19.05 3.72 14.50
N ALA A 85 17.99 4.14 13.80
CA ALA A 85 16.62 3.87 14.25
C ALA A 85 16.28 2.36 14.24
N GLY A 86 16.82 1.60 13.30
CA GLY A 86 16.54 0.16 13.16
C GLY A 86 17.12 -0.44 11.88
N LEU A 87 17.02 -1.76 11.79
CA LEU A 87 17.55 -2.58 10.70
C LEU A 87 16.41 -3.22 9.92
N VAL A 88 16.37 -2.99 8.60
CA VAL A 88 15.46 -3.64 7.66
C VAL A 88 16.23 -4.73 6.92
N LEU A 89 15.66 -5.93 6.93
CA LEU A 89 16.17 -7.13 6.27
C LEU A 89 15.23 -7.44 5.09
N PRO A 90 15.54 -6.96 3.88
CA PRO A 90 14.61 -6.95 2.75
C PRO A 90 14.53 -8.28 2.00
N ASP A 91 13.30 -8.64 1.61
CA ASP A 91 13.02 -9.76 0.72
C ASP A 91 13.50 -9.47 -0.71
N GLN A 92 13.81 -10.54 -1.46
CA GLN A 92 14.39 -10.58 -2.80
C GLN A 92 15.77 -9.95 -2.98
N LEU A 93 16.10 -8.91 -2.23
CA LEU A 93 17.37 -8.20 -2.33
C LEU A 93 18.52 -8.96 -1.65
N HIS A 94 18.22 -9.67 -0.55
CA HIS A 94 19.24 -10.32 0.27
C HIS A 94 18.84 -11.72 0.70
N THR A 95 18.76 -12.64 -0.25
CA THR A 95 18.29 -14.02 0.01
C THR A 95 19.37 -14.96 0.53
N ILE A 96 20.65 -14.60 0.41
CA ILE A 96 21.81 -15.40 0.83
C ILE A 96 22.56 -14.61 1.90
N ALA A 97 22.56 -15.09 3.14
CA ALA A 97 23.31 -14.46 4.24
C ALA A 97 24.47 -15.36 4.71
N THR A 98 25.62 -14.77 5.01
CA THR A 98 26.73 -15.52 5.65
C THR A 98 26.46 -15.74 7.14
N ASP A 99 27.14 -16.71 7.76
CA ASP A 99 26.99 -16.94 9.20
C ASP A 99 27.43 -15.72 10.03
N ALA A 100 28.42 -14.96 9.57
CA ALA A 100 28.86 -13.72 10.21
C ALA A 100 27.77 -12.64 10.18
N VAL A 101 27.10 -12.45 9.03
CA VAL A 101 25.98 -11.50 8.91
C VAL A 101 24.81 -11.94 9.79
N VAL A 102 24.47 -13.23 9.77
CA VAL A 102 23.41 -13.78 10.64
C VAL A 102 23.75 -13.53 12.11
N ALA A 103 24.97 -13.81 12.56
CA ALA A 103 25.40 -13.56 13.94
C ALA A 103 25.28 -12.07 14.31
N ALA A 104 25.76 -11.16 13.44
CA ALA A 104 25.69 -9.72 13.68
C ALA A 104 24.25 -9.20 13.79
N ILE A 105 23.30 -9.75 13.03
CA ILE A 105 21.88 -9.42 13.14
C ILE A 105 21.31 -9.86 14.50
N HIS A 106 21.68 -11.05 14.98
CA HIS A 106 21.27 -11.53 16.29
C HIS A 106 21.84 -10.65 17.39
N ASP A 107 23.12 -10.30 17.33
CA ASP A 107 23.79 -9.45 18.32
C ASP A 107 23.17 -8.05 18.36
N PHE A 108 22.97 -7.42 17.20
CA PHE A 108 22.30 -6.13 17.08
C PHE A 108 20.92 -6.14 17.74
N THR A 109 20.10 -7.14 17.40
CA THR A 109 18.74 -7.25 17.94
C THR A 109 18.78 -7.54 19.44
N TYR A 110 19.62 -8.49 19.88
CA TYR A 110 19.72 -8.87 21.29
C TYR A 110 20.13 -7.70 22.18
N GLN A 111 21.01 -6.82 21.70
CA GLN A 111 21.51 -5.67 22.46
C GLN A 111 20.57 -4.45 22.49
N GLY A 112 19.40 -4.50 21.83
CA GLY A 112 18.42 -3.42 21.88
C GLY A 112 17.85 -3.01 20.53
N GLY A 113 18.47 -3.47 19.44
CA GLY A 113 18.12 -3.13 18.07
C GLY A 113 16.68 -3.51 17.72
N LYS A 114 16.10 -2.73 16.81
CA LYS A 114 14.77 -3.00 16.24
C LYS A 114 14.96 -3.53 14.84
N THR A 115 14.52 -4.76 14.61
CA THR A 115 14.76 -5.49 13.35
C THR A 115 13.44 -5.74 12.64
N PHE A 116 13.36 -5.35 11.37
CA PHE A 116 12.25 -5.66 10.47
C PHE A 116 12.69 -6.78 9.52
N LEU A 117 12.32 -8.02 9.85
CA LEU A 117 12.63 -9.24 9.09
C LEU A 117 11.53 -9.54 8.07
N THR A 118 11.88 -9.61 6.79
CA THR A 118 10.91 -9.90 5.72
C THR A 118 11.18 -11.22 4.99
N PHE A 119 10.11 -11.95 4.74
CA PHE A 119 9.93 -13.11 3.87
C PHE A 119 11.18 -13.97 3.63
N ASP A 120 11.89 -13.80 2.50
CA ASP A 120 12.98 -14.67 2.07
C ASP A 120 14.38 -14.12 2.35
N PHE A 121 14.50 -13.09 3.20
CA PHE A 121 15.80 -12.63 3.67
C PHE A 121 16.59 -13.77 4.31
N GLY A 122 17.82 -13.99 3.84
CA GLY A 122 18.69 -15.05 4.36
C GLY A 122 18.12 -16.47 4.26
N ALA A 123 17.10 -16.69 3.41
CA ALA A 123 16.48 -18.01 3.20
C ALA A 123 17.47 -19.07 2.71
N LEU A 124 18.59 -18.63 2.13
CA LEU A 124 19.67 -19.47 1.65
C LEU A 124 20.96 -19.22 2.44
N THR A 125 21.80 -20.25 2.48
CA THR A 125 23.20 -20.19 2.91
C THR A 125 24.11 -20.73 1.81
N LEU A 126 25.40 -20.44 1.89
CA LEU A 126 26.40 -21.00 0.98
C LEU A 126 27.02 -22.26 1.59
N ARG A 127 27.07 -23.33 0.81
CA ARG A 127 27.92 -24.49 1.10
C ARG A 127 29.40 -24.14 0.91
N SER A 128 30.28 -25.02 1.38
CA SER A 128 31.73 -24.90 1.19
C SER A 128 32.19 -24.86 -0.27
N ASP A 129 31.38 -25.39 -1.20
CA ASP A 129 31.60 -25.34 -2.65
C ASP A 129 30.98 -24.09 -3.32
N GLY A 130 30.43 -23.16 -2.54
CA GLY A 130 29.82 -21.93 -3.02
C GLY A 130 28.39 -22.07 -3.55
N MET A 131 27.78 -23.26 -3.47
CA MET A 131 26.40 -23.47 -3.89
C MET A 131 25.41 -22.95 -2.84
N ALA A 132 24.45 -22.14 -3.28
CA ALA A 132 23.36 -21.66 -2.44
C ALA A 132 22.34 -22.78 -2.16
N VAL A 133 22.02 -23.00 -0.89
CA VAL A 133 21.09 -24.04 -0.43
C VAL A 133 20.21 -23.52 0.70
N TYR A 134 19.03 -24.12 0.87
CA TYR A 134 18.23 -23.88 2.06
C TYR A 134 18.90 -24.51 3.29
N PRO A 135 18.99 -23.78 4.41
CA PRO A 135 19.40 -24.36 5.67
C PRO A 135 18.44 -25.47 6.11
N ILE A 136 18.99 -26.54 6.69
CA ILE A 136 18.23 -27.67 7.23
C ILE A 136 18.27 -27.60 8.76
N PRO A 137 17.15 -27.81 9.47
CA PRO A 137 15.82 -28.12 8.92
C PRO A 137 14.97 -26.88 8.56
N LYS A 138 15.41 -25.67 8.93
CA LYS A 138 14.64 -24.42 8.86
C LYS A 138 15.54 -23.19 8.72
N SER A 139 14.96 -22.01 8.50
CA SER A 139 15.69 -20.74 8.48
C SER A 139 16.55 -20.55 9.74
N ARG A 140 17.76 -20.02 9.54
CA ARG A 140 18.70 -19.62 10.60
C ARG A 140 18.22 -18.41 11.42
N LEU A 141 17.11 -17.78 11.04
CA LEU A 141 16.50 -16.63 11.72
C LEU A 141 15.14 -17.00 12.37
N SER A 142 14.81 -18.28 12.48
CA SER A 142 13.51 -18.75 13.00
C SER A 142 13.27 -18.34 14.46
N ASP A 143 14.32 -18.23 15.27
CA ASP A 143 14.28 -17.77 16.66
C ASP A 143 13.99 -16.26 16.77
N LEU A 144 14.54 -15.44 15.88
CA LEU A 144 14.19 -14.03 15.71
C LEU A 144 12.72 -13.90 15.27
N ALA A 145 12.32 -14.66 14.25
CA ALA A 145 10.93 -14.67 13.76
C ALA A 145 9.93 -15.17 14.82
N GLY A 146 10.36 -16.05 15.73
CA GLY A 146 9.54 -16.66 16.76
C GLY A 146 8.68 -17.83 16.28
N VAL A 147 8.87 -18.28 15.05
CA VAL A 147 8.25 -19.44 14.41
C VAL A 147 9.25 -20.10 13.48
N ASP A 148 9.04 -21.37 13.21
CA ASP A 148 9.83 -22.12 12.25
C ASP A 148 9.34 -21.79 10.84
N TYR A 149 10.22 -21.28 9.97
CA TYR A 149 9.89 -20.90 8.59
C TYR A 149 11.04 -21.25 7.64
N VAL A 150 10.80 -21.18 6.32
CA VAL A 150 11.69 -21.74 5.27
C VAL A 150 11.94 -23.24 5.51
N LEU A 151 10.85 -23.99 5.65
CA LEU A 151 10.85 -25.42 6.01
C LEU A 151 11.04 -26.32 4.78
N TYR A 152 12.07 -26.03 3.98
CA TYR A 152 12.31 -26.75 2.71
C TYR A 152 12.60 -28.24 2.92
N ASP A 153 13.30 -28.62 4.00
CA ASP A 153 13.60 -30.02 4.32
C ASP A 153 12.33 -30.88 4.46
N LYS A 154 11.27 -30.29 5.02
CA LYS A 154 9.99 -30.94 5.25
C LYS A 154 9.04 -30.83 4.07
N TYR A 155 8.91 -29.63 3.50
CA TYR A 155 7.86 -29.31 2.53
C TYR A 155 8.33 -29.27 1.08
N LEU A 156 9.64 -29.23 0.83
CA LEU A 156 10.23 -29.12 -0.51
C LEU A 156 9.56 -27.99 -1.32
N ASP A 157 8.94 -28.32 -2.46
CA ASP A 157 8.26 -27.37 -3.35
C ASP A 157 6.94 -26.82 -2.79
N ARG A 158 6.51 -27.26 -1.60
CA ARG A 158 5.32 -26.79 -0.88
C ARG A 158 5.64 -25.86 0.29
N THR A 159 6.86 -25.34 0.36
CA THR A 159 7.29 -24.47 1.48
C THR A 159 6.65 -23.07 1.43
N VAL A 160 6.17 -22.61 0.26
CA VAL A 160 5.44 -21.33 0.10
C VAL A 160 4.01 -21.59 -0.37
N GLY A 161 3.04 -21.26 0.48
CA GLY A 161 1.61 -21.38 0.21
C GLY A 161 1.00 -20.07 -0.29
N LEU A 162 -0.09 -20.17 -1.06
CA LEU A 162 -0.91 -19.04 -1.50
C LEU A 162 -2.26 -19.03 -0.78
N GLY A 163 -2.46 -18.07 0.12
CA GLY A 163 -3.67 -18.01 0.95
C GLY A 163 -4.07 -16.59 1.34
N PRO A 164 -5.30 -16.41 1.84
CA PRO A 164 -5.73 -15.12 2.36
C PRO A 164 -4.90 -14.71 3.57
N VAL A 165 -4.76 -13.40 3.74
CA VAL A 165 -4.18 -12.78 4.93
C VAL A 165 -5.31 -12.21 5.77
N THR A 166 -5.39 -12.65 7.01
CA THR A 166 -6.43 -12.29 7.98
C THR A 166 -5.84 -11.57 9.18
N ALA A 167 -6.56 -10.58 9.69
CA ALA A 167 -6.22 -9.84 10.91
C ALA A 167 -7.47 -9.18 11.49
N MET A 168 -7.40 -8.76 12.75
CA MET A 168 -8.48 -7.97 13.34
C MET A 168 -8.63 -6.64 12.61
N ARG A 169 -9.87 -6.16 12.44
CA ARG A 169 -10.18 -4.89 11.74
C ARG A 169 -9.33 -3.75 12.28
N SER A 170 -9.26 -3.59 13.60
CA SER A 170 -8.45 -2.54 14.23
C SER A 170 -6.97 -2.63 13.84
N THR A 171 -6.41 -3.84 13.82
CA THR A 171 -5.03 -4.11 13.37
C THR A 171 -4.82 -3.76 11.91
N LEU A 172 -5.78 -4.10 11.03
CA LEU A 172 -5.71 -3.70 9.62
C LEU A 172 -5.70 -2.18 9.44
N ARG A 173 -6.42 -1.42 10.27
CA ARG A 173 -6.37 0.06 10.25
C ARG A 173 -5.01 0.58 10.67
N GLU A 174 -4.37 -0.03 11.67
CA GLU A 174 -2.98 0.28 12.07
C GLU A 174 -1.96 -0.05 10.97
N LEU A 175 -2.22 -1.09 10.18
CA LEU A 175 -1.48 -1.47 8.97
C LEU A 175 -1.87 -0.65 7.72
N GLN A 176 -2.57 0.47 7.91
CA GLN A 176 -3.04 1.37 6.85
C GLN A 176 -3.95 0.74 5.78
N VAL A 177 -4.57 -0.41 6.05
CA VAL A 177 -5.60 -0.99 5.18
C VAL A 177 -6.90 -0.21 5.44
N PRO A 178 -7.44 0.53 4.46
CA PRO A 178 -8.66 1.32 4.67
C PRO A 178 -9.92 0.45 4.74
N PRO A 179 -11.03 0.99 5.27
CA PRO A 179 -12.36 0.43 5.07
C PRO A 179 -12.62 0.12 3.59
N GLY A 180 -13.20 -1.06 3.30
CA GLY A 180 -13.45 -1.53 1.94
C GLY A 180 -12.26 -2.27 1.29
N LYS A 181 -11.01 -2.04 1.72
CA LYS A 181 -9.86 -2.88 1.34
C LYS A 181 -9.72 -4.14 2.20
N SER A 182 -10.66 -4.35 3.11
CA SER A 182 -10.76 -5.51 3.99
C SER A 182 -12.22 -5.81 4.31
N GLU A 183 -12.58 -7.08 4.33
CA GLU A 183 -13.95 -7.60 4.46
C GLU A 183 -14.03 -8.60 5.63
N PRO A 184 -15.16 -8.69 6.38
CA PRO A 184 -15.35 -9.66 7.46
C PRO A 184 -15.09 -11.11 7.05
N PHE A 185 -14.12 -11.77 7.70
CA PHE A 185 -13.70 -13.12 7.36
C PHE A 185 -14.31 -14.13 8.33
N THR A 186 -15.28 -14.92 7.87
CA THR A 186 -15.96 -15.92 8.72
C THR A 186 -15.40 -17.33 8.50
N THR A 187 -14.93 -17.93 9.57
CA THR A 187 -14.48 -19.34 9.63
C THR A 187 -15.56 -20.17 10.35
N SER A 188 -16.68 -20.45 9.67
CA SER A 188 -17.74 -21.30 10.24
C SER A 188 -17.15 -22.63 10.74
N PRO A 189 -17.44 -23.06 11.97
CA PRO A 189 -17.22 -24.45 12.35
C PRO A 189 -18.17 -25.35 11.55
N SER A 190 -17.69 -26.49 11.06
CA SER A 190 -18.56 -27.57 10.57
C SER A 190 -19.57 -27.92 11.68
N PRO A 191 -20.87 -28.14 11.37
CA PRO A 191 -21.83 -28.53 12.39
C PRO A 191 -21.47 -29.92 12.89
N THR A 192 -20.92 -30.01 14.10
CA THR A 192 -20.87 -31.28 14.81
C THR A 192 -22.30 -31.70 15.11
N SER A 193 -22.65 -32.89 14.65
CA SER A 193 -23.93 -33.55 14.90
C SER A 193 -24.27 -33.49 16.39
N SER A 194 -25.34 -32.78 16.73
CA SER A 194 -25.91 -32.79 18.07
C SER A 194 -26.52 -34.17 18.34
N ALA A 195 -25.83 -34.96 19.14
CA ALA A 195 -26.44 -36.11 19.78
C ALA A 195 -27.50 -35.61 20.80
N ARG A 196 -28.73 -36.01 20.53
CA ARG A 196 -29.93 -36.01 21.39
C ARG A 196 -29.64 -36.09 22.90
N GLY A 197 -30.32 -35.23 23.67
CA GLY A 197 -30.72 -35.54 25.04
C GLY A 197 -30.92 -34.32 25.94
N GLY A 198 -32.18 -33.93 26.19
CA GLY A 198 -32.53 -33.06 27.33
C GLY A 198 -33.56 -31.97 27.03
N SER A 199 -34.84 -32.27 27.26
CA SER A 199 -35.96 -31.31 27.31
C SER A 199 -35.95 -30.47 28.61
N PRO A 200 -36.69 -29.36 28.67
CA PRO A 200 -36.32 -28.16 29.42
C PRO A 200 -36.95 -28.09 30.81
N SER A 201 -36.27 -27.43 31.76
CA SER A 201 -36.92 -26.92 32.98
C SER A 201 -36.95 -25.40 32.95
N ILE A 202 -38.16 -24.88 33.07
CA ILE A 202 -38.49 -23.45 33.18
C ILE A 202 -38.46 -23.11 34.66
N SER A 203 -37.73 -22.06 35.03
CA SER A 203 -37.84 -21.44 36.35
C SER A 203 -37.69 -19.92 36.20
N SER A 204 -38.80 -19.23 36.40
CA SER A 204 -38.95 -17.79 36.48
C SER A 204 -38.54 -17.27 37.86
N SER A 205 -37.72 -16.23 37.91
CA SER A 205 -37.80 -15.18 38.96
C SER A 205 -37.07 -13.92 38.51
N ALA A 206 -37.71 -12.79 38.78
CA ALA A 206 -37.30 -11.44 38.40
C ALA A 206 -36.51 -10.76 39.54
N GLY A 207 -35.51 -9.96 39.20
CA GLY A 207 -34.81 -9.04 40.12
C GLY A 207 -33.39 -8.72 39.67
N PRO A 208 -32.89 -7.49 39.84
CA PRO A 208 -32.04 -6.81 38.85
C PRO A 208 -30.55 -7.08 39.06
N LEU A 209 -29.84 -7.48 38.00
CA LEU A 209 -28.36 -7.45 37.89
C LEU A 209 -27.94 -7.78 36.44
N ALA A 210 -28.40 -6.97 35.47
CA ALA A 210 -28.02 -7.07 34.06
C ALA A 210 -26.89 -6.09 33.73
N THR A 211 -25.70 -6.30 34.29
CA THR A 211 -24.48 -5.60 33.82
C THR A 211 -23.24 -6.49 33.88
N ALA A 212 -23.25 -7.58 34.65
CA ALA A 212 -22.12 -8.51 34.74
C ALA A 212 -22.16 -9.66 33.71
N GLN A 213 -23.33 -10.10 33.26
CA GLN A 213 -23.46 -11.26 32.35
C GLN A 213 -23.31 -10.93 30.85
N ILE A 214 -23.47 -9.65 30.47
CA ILE A 214 -23.25 -9.20 29.09
C ILE A 214 -21.75 -9.13 28.78
N VAL A 215 -20.92 -8.80 29.76
CA VAL A 215 -19.46 -8.80 29.65
C VAL A 215 -18.91 -10.22 29.48
N THR A 216 -19.53 -11.24 30.08
CA THR A 216 -19.08 -12.63 29.94
C THR A 216 -19.46 -13.25 28.59
N ARG A 217 -20.57 -12.84 27.96
CA ARG A 217 -20.96 -13.33 26.61
C ARG A 217 -20.26 -12.58 25.48
N LEU A 218 -19.98 -11.28 25.64
CA LEU A 218 -19.18 -10.50 24.67
C LEU A 218 -17.68 -10.88 24.74
N GLY A 219 -17.16 -11.25 25.92
CA GLY A 219 -15.82 -11.80 26.06
C GLY A 219 -15.63 -13.20 25.48
N GLN A 220 -16.71 -13.98 25.34
CA GLN A 220 -16.67 -15.34 24.76
C GLN A 220 -16.84 -15.37 23.23
N ALA A 221 -17.42 -14.33 22.62
CA ALA A 221 -17.48 -14.18 21.17
C ALA A 221 -16.13 -13.77 20.56
N ALA A 222 -15.28 -13.07 21.32
CA ALA A 222 -13.91 -12.70 20.91
C ALA A 222 -12.88 -13.84 21.09
N ALA A 223 -13.27 -15.00 21.63
CA ALA A 223 -12.36 -16.07 22.04
C ALA A 223 -12.53 -17.40 21.29
N ARG A 224 -13.22 -17.42 20.14
CA ARG A 224 -13.29 -18.60 19.28
C ARG A 224 -13.09 -18.19 17.83
N VAL A 225 -11.88 -18.41 17.28
CA VAL A 225 -11.64 -19.47 16.27
C VAL A 225 -10.18 -19.91 16.36
N ALA A 226 -9.96 -21.02 17.07
CA ALA A 226 -8.80 -21.88 16.90
C ALA A 226 -9.35 -23.31 16.71
N GLN A 227 -9.69 -23.64 15.47
CA GLN A 227 -10.18 -24.95 15.04
C GLN A 227 -9.67 -25.20 13.60
N PRO A 228 -9.45 -26.47 13.19
CA PRO A 228 -9.11 -26.81 11.82
C PRO A 228 -10.18 -26.23 10.88
N LEU A 229 -9.73 -25.58 9.82
CA LEU A 229 -10.60 -24.77 8.99
C LEU A 229 -11.56 -25.66 8.22
N GLY A 230 -12.85 -25.34 8.31
CA GLY A 230 -13.82 -25.78 7.31
C GLY A 230 -13.42 -25.25 5.93
N LYS A 231 -14.23 -25.57 4.90
CA LYS A 231 -13.94 -25.28 3.49
C LYS A 231 -13.60 -23.79 3.21
N ILE A 232 -12.31 -23.42 3.20
CA ILE A 232 -11.87 -22.04 2.87
C ILE A 232 -11.96 -21.79 1.37
N SER A 233 -11.63 -22.80 0.55
CA SER A 233 -11.68 -22.71 -0.92
C SER A 233 -13.05 -22.26 -1.43
N GLY A 234 -14.15 -22.73 -0.81
CA GLY A 234 -15.51 -22.32 -1.14
C GLY A 234 -15.89 -20.88 -0.70
N LYS A 235 -15.01 -20.19 0.04
CA LYS A 235 -15.23 -18.81 0.54
C LYS A 235 -14.31 -17.78 -0.11
N VAL A 236 -13.24 -18.22 -0.78
CA VAL A 236 -12.26 -17.35 -1.44
C VAL A 236 -12.42 -17.48 -2.96
N PRO A 237 -12.98 -16.49 -3.66
CA PRO A 237 -13.28 -16.58 -5.09
C PRO A 237 -12.07 -16.97 -5.95
N LEU A 238 -10.87 -16.49 -5.58
CA LEU A 238 -9.63 -16.85 -6.26
C LEU A 238 -9.27 -18.33 -6.11
N LEU A 239 -9.45 -18.91 -4.92
CA LEU A 239 -9.19 -20.34 -4.70
C LEU A 239 -10.28 -21.21 -5.36
N GLN A 240 -11.53 -20.72 -5.40
CA GLN A 240 -12.62 -21.36 -6.13
C GLN A 240 -12.37 -21.36 -7.63
N ALA A 241 -11.94 -20.22 -8.21
CA ALA A 241 -11.58 -20.09 -9.62
C ALA A 241 -10.39 -20.99 -9.99
N ALA A 242 -9.46 -21.19 -9.05
CA ALA A 242 -8.37 -22.16 -9.19
C ALA A 242 -8.83 -23.62 -9.04
N GLY A 243 -10.09 -23.90 -8.69
CA GLY A 243 -10.69 -25.23 -8.62
C GLY A 243 -10.17 -26.11 -7.48
N LEU A 244 -9.82 -25.51 -6.33
CA LEU A 244 -9.29 -26.23 -5.16
C LEU A 244 -10.39 -27.04 -4.46
N LYS A 245 -10.08 -28.28 -4.10
CA LYS A 245 -10.94 -29.14 -3.28
C LYS A 245 -10.66 -28.94 -1.79
N ASP A 246 -11.52 -29.50 -0.95
CA ASP A 246 -11.33 -29.50 0.50
C ASP A 246 -10.03 -30.23 0.87
N GLY A 247 -9.20 -29.62 1.72
CA GLY A 247 -7.89 -30.17 2.10
C GLY A 247 -6.78 -29.99 1.05
N GLU A 248 -7.06 -29.30 -0.05
CA GLU A 248 -6.05 -28.87 -1.02
C GLU A 248 -5.63 -27.41 -0.78
N ALA A 249 -4.36 -27.13 -1.05
CA ALA A 249 -3.75 -25.80 -1.03
C ALA A 249 -3.00 -25.54 -2.34
N MET A 250 -2.72 -24.27 -2.61
CA MET A 250 -1.87 -23.81 -3.70
C MET A 250 -0.50 -23.43 -3.19
N TYR A 251 0.53 -23.78 -3.95
CA TYR A 251 1.93 -23.58 -3.59
C TYR A 251 2.70 -22.94 -4.74
N ALA A 252 3.57 -22.00 -4.39
CA ALA A 252 4.51 -21.39 -5.32
C ALA A 252 5.81 -22.22 -5.32
N PRO A 253 6.23 -22.81 -6.47
CA PRO A 253 7.42 -23.64 -6.52
C PRO A 253 8.67 -22.80 -6.25
N VAL A 254 9.48 -23.24 -5.29
CA VAL A 254 10.70 -22.55 -4.88
C VAL A 254 11.96 -23.17 -5.50
N SER A 255 13.04 -22.38 -5.57
CA SER A 255 14.37 -22.86 -5.98
C SER A 255 15.46 -21.93 -5.42
N PRO A 256 16.75 -22.32 -5.40
CA PRO A 256 17.81 -21.38 -5.00
C PRO A 256 17.85 -20.08 -5.82
N ALA A 257 17.35 -20.07 -7.06
CA ALA A 257 17.27 -18.87 -7.89
C ALA A 257 16.02 -18.01 -7.64
N ASP A 258 15.03 -18.55 -6.91
CA ASP A 258 13.78 -17.92 -6.52
C ASP A 258 13.31 -18.54 -5.19
N PRO A 259 13.97 -18.22 -4.06
CA PRO A 259 13.79 -18.96 -2.82
C PRO A 259 12.41 -18.80 -2.21
N GLY A 260 11.73 -17.69 -2.52
CA GLY A 260 10.33 -17.44 -2.19
C GLY A 260 9.32 -17.94 -3.23
N GLY A 261 9.77 -18.46 -4.38
CA GLY A 261 8.90 -18.95 -5.46
C GLY A 261 8.01 -17.89 -6.11
N VAL A 262 8.24 -16.61 -5.82
CA VAL A 262 7.30 -15.52 -6.17
C VAL A 262 7.30 -15.21 -7.66
N ARG A 263 8.35 -15.58 -8.41
CA ARG A 263 8.34 -15.45 -9.88
C ARG A 263 7.38 -16.43 -10.55
N ALA A 264 6.99 -17.48 -9.85
CA ALA A 264 5.97 -18.41 -10.30
C ALA A 264 4.53 -17.93 -10.01
N PHE A 265 4.34 -16.89 -9.21
CA PHE A 265 3.03 -16.33 -8.88
C PHE A 265 2.79 -15.04 -9.66
N ASP A 266 1.66 -14.95 -10.37
CA ASP A 266 1.31 -13.74 -11.12
C ASP A 266 0.37 -12.83 -10.32
N THR A 267 0.92 -11.69 -9.92
CA THR A 267 0.22 -10.60 -9.23
C THR A 267 -0.62 -9.75 -10.18
N GLN A 268 -0.69 -10.04 -11.49
CA GLN A 268 -1.61 -9.37 -12.41
C GLN A 268 -3.09 -9.49 -11.97
N GLN A 269 -3.39 -10.30 -10.97
CA GLN A 269 -4.59 -10.16 -10.12
C GLN A 269 -4.89 -8.71 -9.76
N PHE A 270 -3.88 -7.90 -9.43
CA PHE A 270 -4.00 -6.50 -9.04
C PHE A 270 -3.89 -5.52 -10.21
N GLN A 271 -3.79 -6.02 -11.44
CA GLN A 271 -3.98 -5.23 -12.65
C GLN A 271 -5.44 -5.40 -13.04
N MET A 272 -6.19 -4.30 -13.15
CA MET A 272 -7.61 -4.35 -13.46
C MET A 272 -7.83 -5.23 -14.68
N LEU A 273 -8.58 -6.32 -14.49
CA LEU A 273 -9.32 -6.91 -15.59
C LEU A 273 -10.21 -5.80 -16.18
N PRO A 274 -10.43 -5.78 -17.51
CA PRO A 274 -11.38 -4.85 -18.09
C PRO A 274 -12.71 -4.93 -17.33
N MET A 275 -13.21 -3.78 -16.87
CA MET A 275 -14.52 -3.72 -16.23
C MET A 275 -15.59 -4.13 -17.28
N PRO A 276 -16.67 -4.83 -16.88
CA PRO A 276 -17.81 -4.98 -17.77
C PRO A 276 -18.42 -3.60 -18.07
N ASP A 277 -18.82 -3.39 -19.32
CA ASP A 277 -19.36 -2.12 -19.85
C ASP A 277 -20.42 -1.49 -18.94
N ALA A 278 -20.27 -0.19 -18.65
CA ALA A 278 -21.35 0.64 -18.11
C ALA A 278 -22.52 0.82 -19.11
N GLY A 279 -22.30 0.49 -20.40
CA GLY A 279 -23.27 0.63 -21.49
C GLY A 279 -23.97 -0.66 -21.97
N ALA A 280 -23.69 -1.84 -21.40
CA ALA A 280 -24.31 -3.08 -21.84
C ALA A 280 -25.73 -3.25 -21.26
N SER A 281 -26.73 -3.29 -22.14
CA SER A 281 -28.14 -3.57 -21.80
C SER A 281 -28.38 -5.01 -21.30
N ASP A 282 -27.37 -5.88 -21.33
CA ASP A 282 -27.43 -7.26 -20.82
C ASP A 282 -26.77 -7.36 -19.42
N ARG A 283 -27.47 -6.80 -18.43
CA ARG A 283 -27.03 -6.60 -17.04
C ARG A 283 -27.03 -7.87 -16.16
N SER A 284 -26.82 -9.07 -16.73
CA SER A 284 -26.87 -10.34 -15.96
C SER A 284 -25.60 -11.20 -15.99
N ARG A 285 -24.51 -10.73 -16.60
CA ARG A 285 -23.28 -11.52 -16.65
C ARG A 285 -22.59 -11.52 -15.28
N SER A 286 -22.57 -12.68 -14.63
CA SER A 286 -21.74 -12.93 -13.46
C SER A 286 -20.31 -12.46 -13.71
N ARG A 287 -19.75 -11.64 -12.82
CA ARG A 287 -18.33 -11.20 -12.86
C ARG A 287 -17.42 -12.44 -12.88
N ALA A 288 -16.95 -12.83 -14.05
CA ALA A 288 -16.07 -13.97 -14.19
C ALA A 288 -14.64 -13.56 -13.83
N VAL A 289 -14.21 -13.87 -12.60
CA VAL A 289 -12.83 -13.65 -12.17
C VAL A 289 -11.91 -14.53 -13.00
N ARG A 290 -11.15 -13.92 -13.92
CA ARG A 290 -10.13 -14.60 -14.73
C ARG A 290 -8.76 -14.18 -14.24
N VAL A 291 -8.09 -15.10 -13.56
CA VAL A 291 -6.77 -14.83 -13.00
C VAL A 291 -5.78 -15.82 -13.57
N ASN A 292 -4.67 -15.30 -14.08
CA ASN A 292 -3.47 -16.09 -14.29
C ASN A 292 -2.84 -16.31 -12.91
N PHE A 293 -2.79 -17.56 -12.43
CA PHE A 293 -2.11 -17.87 -11.19
C PHE A 293 -0.61 -18.12 -11.38
N GLY A 294 -0.10 -18.02 -12.61
CA GLY A 294 1.27 -18.35 -12.96
C GLY A 294 1.52 -19.86 -12.95
N ARG A 295 2.70 -20.28 -12.47
CA ARG A 295 3.19 -21.67 -12.44
C ARG A 295 2.96 -22.37 -11.10
N VAL A 296 1.94 -21.94 -10.36
CA VAL A 296 1.61 -22.48 -9.03
C VAL A 296 1.08 -23.91 -9.12
N ARG A 297 1.30 -24.70 -8.07
CA ARG A 297 0.95 -26.13 -8.00
C ARG A 297 -0.07 -26.38 -6.89
N ARG A 298 -0.86 -27.43 -7.04
CA ARG A 298 -1.76 -27.91 -5.98
C ARG A 298 -1.06 -28.96 -5.13
N GLY A 299 -1.37 -29.00 -3.85
CA GLY A 299 -0.90 -30.00 -2.90
C GLY A 299 -1.87 -30.17 -1.74
N ALA A 300 -1.61 -31.15 -0.87
CA ALA A 300 -2.34 -31.27 0.38
C ALA A 300 -1.99 -30.10 1.32
N GLU A 301 -2.97 -29.58 2.05
CA GLU A 301 -2.77 -28.56 3.09
C GLU A 301 -1.74 -29.00 4.15
N PRO A 302 -0.99 -28.06 4.75
CA PRO A 302 -0.04 -28.39 5.80
C PRO A 302 -0.78 -28.80 7.08
N THR A 303 -0.33 -29.88 7.72
CA THR A 303 -0.97 -30.41 8.93
C THR A 303 -0.48 -29.79 10.24
N GLN A 304 0.60 -29.00 10.20
CA GLN A 304 1.28 -28.45 11.38
C GLN A 304 1.49 -26.94 11.32
N ALA A 305 0.79 -26.24 10.40
CA ALA A 305 0.86 -24.79 10.33
C ALA A 305 0.53 -24.15 11.68
N SER A 306 1.25 -23.07 12.02
CA SER A 306 1.13 -22.36 13.29
C SER A 306 -0.30 -21.88 13.48
N VAL A 307 -0.95 -22.30 14.57
CA VAL A 307 -2.28 -21.80 14.93
C VAL A 307 -2.11 -20.53 15.74
N VAL A 308 -2.43 -19.39 15.12
CA VAL A 308 -2.21 -18.07 15.71
C VAL A 308 -3.52 -17.27 15.70
N SER A 309 -3.85 -16.64 16.83
CA SER A 309 -4.96 -15.69 16.92
C SER A 309 -4.43 -14.27 16.73
N PRO A 310 -4.82 -13.53 15.68
CA PRO A 310 -4.41 -12.15 15.50
C PRO A 310 -4.86 -11.28 16.68
N ALA A 311 -3.96 -10.43 17.18
CA ALA A 311 -4.26 -9.51 18.27
C ALA A 311 -5.14 -8.35 17.80
N THR A 312 -5.92 -7.80 18.73
CA THR A 312 -6.70 -6.57 18.53
C THR A 312 -5.80 -5.34 18.68
N GLY A 313 -5.88 -4.37 17.79
CA GLY A 313 -5.24 -3.06 17.93
C GLY A 313 -5.73 -2.28 19.16
N ILE A 314 -7.00 -2.46 19.57
CA ILE A 314 -7.56 -1.83 20.77
C ILE A 314 -6.76 -2.21 22.04
N SER A 315 -6.46 -3.51 22.22
CA SER A 315 -5.67 -3.96 23.37
C SER A 315 -4.25 -3.37 23.37
N ARG A 316 -3.64 -3.22 22.18
CA ARG A 316 -2.31 -2.59 22.05
C ARG A 316 -2.35 -1.09 22.36
N ALA A 317 -3.39 -0.40 21.90
CA ALA A 317 -3.63 1.00 22.26
C ALA A 317 -3.88 1.15 23.77
N ALA A 318 -4.63 0.23 24.40
CA ALA A 318 -4.91 0.24 25.83
C ALA A 318 -3.69 -0.08 26.71
N GLU A 319 -2.85 -1.04 26.31
CA GLU A 319 -1.56 -1.30 26.96
C GLU A 319 -0.63 -0.07 26.90
N ARG A 320 -0.69 0.69 25.80
CA ARG A 320 0.01 1.98 25.68
C ARG A 320 -0.68 3.14 26.42
N ALA A 321 -2.00 3.09 26.58
CA ALA A 321 -2.80 4.10 27.28
C ALA A 321 -2.78 3.92 28.82
N LYS A 322 -2.27 2.79 29.35
CA LYS A 322 -1.93 2.68 30.78
C LYS A 322 -0.85 3.68 31.22
N THR A 323 -0.20 4.36 30.27
CA THR A 323 0.70 5.50 30.49
C THR A 323 0.16 6.85 30.00
N ASP A 324 -1.03 6.94 29.39
CA ASP A 324 -1.67 8.25 29.16
C ASP A 324 -3.15 8.18 28.73
N SER A 325 -3.94 9.16 29.19
CA SER A 325 -5.37 9.29 28.95
C SER A 325 -5.67 9.91 27.58
N LEU A 326 -6.14 9.10 26.62
CA LEU A 326 -6.79 9.59 25.40
C LEU A 326 -8.15 8.93 25.18
N GLN A 327 -9.19 9.75 25.28
CA GLN A 327 -10.56 9.47 24.83
C GLN A 327 -10.61 9.63 23.31
N GLY A 328 -11.16 8.63 22.60
CA GLY A 328 -11.38 8.73 21.14
C GLY A 328 -11.27 7.42 20.36
N ALA A 329 -11.14 6.25 21.00
CA ALA A 329 -11.38 4.99 20.32
C ALA A 329 -12.90 4.82 20.11
N GLU A 330 -13.31 4.32 18.94
CA GLU A 330 -14.67 3.88 18.62
C GLU A 330 -15.22 2.98 19.75
N ALA A 331 -15.84 3.59 20.75
CA ALA A 331 -16.46 2.89 21.86
C ALA A 331 -17.80 2.35 21.37
N GLY A 332 -17.78 1.18 20.71
CA GLY A 332 -19.02 0.47 20.37
C GLY A 332 -18.92 -0.60 19.29
N ALA A 333 -17.92 -0.56 18.40
CA ALA A 333 -17.78 -1.56 17.34
C ALA A 333 -17.04 -2.81 17.86
N VAL A 334 -17.64 -3.99 17.69
CA VAL A 334 -16.95 -5.26 17.91
C VAL A 334 -15.79 -5.36 16.93
N ASP A 335 -14.57 -5.57 17.44
CA ASP A 335 -13.41 -5.81 16.59
C ASP A 335 -13.57 -7.19 15.94
N VAL A 336 -13.64 -7.22 14.61
CA VAL A 336 -13.94 -8.43 13.83
C VAL A 336 -12.73 -8.87 13.02
N LEU A 337 -12.58 -10.18 12.86
CA LEU A 337 -11.61 -10.75 11.94
C LEU A 337 -11.98 -10.35 10.50
N GLN A 338 -11.02 -9.83 9.76
CA GLN A 338 -11.16 -9.45 8.36
C GLN A 338 -10.02 -10.04 7.53
N ALA A 339 -10.24 -10.13 6.22
CA ALA A 339 -9.21 -10.46 5.25
C ALA A 339 -9.01 -9.34 4.25
N TYR A 340 -7.82 -9.25 3.67
CA TYR A 340 -7.54 -8.34 2.56
C TYR A 340 -8.50 -8.64 1.39
N SER A 341 -9.14 -7.60 0.86
CA SER A 341 -10.07 -7.70 -0.27
C SER A 341 -9.57 -6.87 -1.45
N GLY A 342 -9.90 -7.28 -2.67
CA GLY A 342 -9.55 -6.59 -3.91
C GLY A 342 -10.80 -6.26 -4.72
N TYR A 343 -10.77 -5.11 -5.38
CA TYR A 343 -11.82 -4.70 -6.31
C TYR A 343 -12.06 -5.79 -7.36
N LEU A 344 -13.31 -6.21 -7.56
CA LEU A 344 -13.75 -7.34 -8.41
C LEU A 344 -13.26 -8.75 -8.02
N LEU A 345 -12.28 -8.89 -7.12
CA LEU A 345 -11.62 -10.17 -6.84
C LEU A 345 -12.13 -10.84 -5.56
N GLY A 346 -12.70 -10.06 -4.63
CA GLY A 346 -12.98 -10.51 -3.27
C GLY A 346 -11.70 -10.73 -2.48
N TYR A 347 -11.67 -11.77 -1.64
CA TYR A 347 -10.50 -12.06 -0.82
C TYR A 347 -9.25 -12.33 -1.66
N LEU A 348 -8.21 -11.56 -1.37
CA LEU A 348 -6.92 -11.66 -2.01
C LEU A 348 -6.12 -12.82 -1.42
N ILE A 349 -5.23 -13.39 -2.24
CA ILE A 349 -4.29 -14.42 -1.80
C ILE A 349 -2.86 -13.92 -1.95
N TYR A 350 -2.01 -14.28 -0.99
CA TYR A 350 -0.61 -13.87 -0.96
C TYR A 350 0.30 -15.09 -0.76
N PRO A 351 1.49 -15.09 -1.39
CA PRO A 351 2.57 -16.01 -1.03
C PRO A 351 3.08 -15.73 0.37
N SER A 352 3.21 -16.80 1.16
CA SER A 352 3.82 -16.81 2.48
C SER A 352 4.48 -18.17 2.72
N TYR A 353 5.62 -18.21 3.42
CA TYR A 353 6.18 -19.49 3.86
C TYR A 353 5.21 -20.17 4.82
N VAL A 354 5.10 -21.50 4.74
CA VAL A 354 4.44 -22.26 5.81
C VAL A 354 5.23 -22.04 7.10
N THR A 355 4.56 -21.60 8.15
CA THR A 355 5.16 -21.39 9.47
C THR A 355 4.69 -22.46 10.44
N GLU A 356 5.57 -22.97 11.29
CA GLU A 356 5.23 -23.95 12.34
C GLU A 356 5.67 -23.48 13.74
N GLY A 357 5.05 -24.07 14.76
CA GLY A 357 5.33 -23.76 16.16
C GLY A 357 4.32 -22.81 16.81
N ALA A 358 4.50 -22.58 18.10
CA ALA A 358 3.66 -21.66 18.87
C ALA A 358 4.28 -20.26 18.85
N TYR A 359 3.55 -19.28 18.34
CA TYR A 359 4.00 -17.89 18.38
C TYR A 359 3.66 -17.25 19.72
N THR A 360 4.70 -16.86 20.48
CA THR A 360 4.55 -16.24 21.81
C THR A 360 4.57 -14.72 21.78
N GLY A 361 4.76 -14.12 20.60
CA GLY A 361 4.70 -12.69 20.39
C GLY A 361 3.28 -12.16 20.16
N THR A 362 3.18 -10.89 19.78
CA THR A 362 1.93 -10.26 19.37
C THR A 362 1.69 -10.50 17.89
N ALA A 363 0.75 -11.37 17.55
CA ALA A 363 0.38 -11.63 16.16
C ALA A 363 -0.37 -10.45 15.55
N LEU A 364 0.11 -9.95 14.40
CA LEU A 364 -0.53 -8.87 13.65
C LEU A 364 -1.45 -9.42 12.57
N ALA A 365 -0.99 -10.43 11.85
CA ALA A 365 -1.75 -11.08 10.78
C ALA A 365 -1.38 -12.56 10.66
N ALA A 366 -2.32 -13.36 10.17
CA ALA A 366 -2.15 -14.78 9.92
C ALA A 366 -2.80 -15.20 8.61
N SER A 367 -2.28 -16.28 8.02
CA SER A 367 -2.96 -17.02 6.98
C SER A 367 -3.64 -18.23 7.63
N PRO A 368 -4.96 -18.42 7.44
CA PRO A 368 -5.66 -19.59 7.95
C PRO A 368 -4.97 -20.91 7.60
N GLN A 369 -4.49 -21.08 6.35
CA GLN A 369 -3.85 -22.31 5.92
C GLN A 369 -2.34 -22.40 6.24
N PHE A 370 -1.63 -21.28 6.37
CA PHE A 370 -0.15 -21.28 6.35
C PHE A 370 0.51 -20.69 7.62
N GLY A 371 -0.29 -20.22 8.57
CA GLY A 371 0.14 -19.80 9.90
C GLY A 371 0.47 -18.31 10.00
N LEU A 372 1.52 -17.95 10.75
CA LEU A 372 1.89 -16.56 11.01
C LEU A 372 2.29 -15.82 9.71
N VAL A 373 1.67 -14.67 9.49
CA VAL A 373 2.02 -13.77 8.37
C VAL A 373 2.78 -12.54 8.87
N ALA A 374 2.38 -11.97 10.00
CA ALA A 374 3.10 -10.86 10.60
C ALA A 374 2.99 -10.89 12.12
N GLY A 375 4.06 -10.55 12.82
CA GLY A 375 4.09 -10.55 14.29
C GLY A 375 5.22 -9.70 14.88
N LEU A 376 4.99 -9.22 16.10
CA LEU A 376 6.00 -8.56 16.93
C LEU A 376 6.46 -9.46 18.08
N LYS A 377 7.77 -9.56 18.28
CA LYS A 377 8.37 -10.35 19.36
C LYS A 377 9.56 -9.62 19.97
N ALA A 378 9.69 -9.69 21.30
CA ALA A 378 10.91 -9.28 21.98
C ALA A 378 12.04 -10.29 21.76
N TYR A 379 13.28 -9.82 21.63
CA TYR A 379 14.46 -10.67 21.50
C TYR A 379 15.65 -9.99 22.18
N GLY A 380 16.10 -10.54 23.30
CA GLY A 380 17.00 -9.84 24.21
C GLY A 380 16.37 -8.51 24.67
N ALA A 381 17.13 -7.43 24.59
CA ALA A 381 16.65 -6.06 24.84
C ALA A 381 15.93 -5.44 23.62
N GLY A 382 16.08 -6.02 22.43
CA GLY A 382 15.51 -5.51 21.18
C GLY A 382 14.19 -6.16 20.82
N HIS A 383 13.72 -5.86 19.61
CA HIS A 383 12.44 -6.33 19.08
C HIS A 383 12.57 -6.72 17.62
N VAL A 384 11.83 -7.76 17.22
CA VAL A 384 11.70 -8.20 15.84
C VAL A 384 10.25 -7.99 15.39
N MET A 385 10.08 -7.32 14.25
CA MET A 385 8.87 -7.40 13.45
C MET A 385 9.13 -8.37 12.30
N PHE A 386 8.49 -9.53 12.36
CA PHE A 386 8.53 -10.52 11.28
C PHE A 386 7.36 -10.30 10.34
N VAL A 387 7.62 -10.27 9.02
CA VAL A 387 6.60 -10.19 7.98
C VAL A 387 6.89 -11.21 6.87
N ASN A 388 6.08 -12.25 6.83
CA ASN A 388 6.13 -13.36 5.90
C ASN A 388 5.34 -13.07 4.61
N LEU A 389 5.59 -11.90 4.00
CA LEU A 389 5.04 -11.48 2.71
C LEU A 389 6.16 -10.90 1.85
N PRO A 390 6.20 -11.16 0.54
CA PRO A 390 7.26 -10.64 -0.33
C PRO A 390 7.00 -9.17 -0.70
N LEU A 391 7.33 -8.26 0.20
CA LEU A 391 7.00 -6.84 0.10
C LEU A 391 7.67 -6.19 -1.13
N THR A 392 8.94 -6.51 -1.40
CA THR A 392 9.67 -6.04 -2.59
C THR A 392 8.95 -6.49 -3.86
N TYR A 393 8.53 -7.76 -3.92
CA TYR A 393 7.82 -8.29 -5.09
C TYR A 393 6.49 -7.58 -5.33
N LEU A 394 5.68 -7.41 -4.28
CA LEU A 394 4.35 -6.83 -4.38
C LEU A 394 4.39 -5.35 -4.80
N LYS A 395 5.31 -4.54 -4.22
CA LYS A 395 5.56 -3.16 -4.65
C LYS A 395 6.06 -3.10 -6.08
N GLY A 396 7.00 -3.97 -6.46
CA GLY A 396 7.55 -4.08 -7.82
C GLY A 396 6.53 -4.45 -8.90
N ARG A 397 5.35 -4.91 -8.48
CA ARG A 397 4.23 -5.29 -9.36
C ARG A 397 3.13 -4.24 -9.31
N THR A 398 2.02 -4.50 -8.63
CA THR A 398 0.88 -3.58 -8.56
C THR A 398 0.13 -3.69 -7.24
N ASP A 399 0.78 -4.13 -6.14
CA ASP A 399 0.19 -4.11 -4.78
C ASP A 399 1.18 -3.59 -3.73
N ALA A 400 1.29 -2.27 -3.58
CA ALA A 400 2.25 -1.63 -2.70
C ALA A 400 1.72 -1.48 -1.26
N LEU A 401 0.43 -1.71 -1.04
CA LEU A 401 -0.22 -1.45 0.24
C LEU A 401 0.42 -2.22 1.40
N PRO A 402 0.73 -3.53 1.29
CA PRO A 402 1.37 -4.27 2.38
C PRO A 402 2.72 -3.69 2.78
N MET A 403 3.56 -3.29 1.81
CA MET A 403 4.88 -2.70 2.09
C MET A 403 4.76 -1.41 2.90
N HIS A 404 3.89 -0.50 2.46
CA HIS A 404 3.68 0.79 3.13
C HIS A 404 3.05 0.62 4.51
N GLY A 405 2.04 -0.25 4.62
CA GLY A 405 1.37 -0.54 5.88
C GLY A 405 2.29 -1.12 6.94
N MET A 406 3.12 -2.09 6.56
CA MET A 406 4.08 -2.73 7.48
C MET A 406 5.21 -1.78 7.87
N LEU A 407 5.76 -1.01 6.92
CA LEU A 407 6.75 0.03 7.20
C LEU A 407 6.19 1.12 8.14
N GLN A 408 4.97 1.60 7.88
CA GLN A 408 4.32 2.58 8.73
C GLN A 408 4.10 2.03 10.14
N TYR A 409 3.68 0.77 10.25
CA TYR A 409 3.48 0.13 11.54
C TYR A 409 4.80 0.01 12.31
N PHE A 410 5.88 -0.42 11.64
CA PHE A 410 7.21 -0.49 12.23
C PHE A 410 7.67 0.90 12.73
N ALA A 411 7.63 1.91 11.86
CA ALA A 411 8.05 3.27 12.19
C ALA A 411 7.25 3.88 13.34
N LYS A 412 5.91 3.75 13.30
CA LYS A 412 5.02 4.36 14.29
C LYS A 412 5.04 3.62 15.63
N TYR A 413 4.91 2.29 15.61
CA TYR A 413 4.66 1.51 16.83
C TYR A 413 5.90 0.83 17.37
N VAL A 414 6.88 0.46 16.54
CA VAL A 414 8.11 -0.19 17.03
C VAL A 414 9.20 0.82 17.31
N LEU A 415 9.38 1.81 16.43
CA LEU A 415 10.43 2.82 16.56
C LEU A 415 9.95 4.08 17.29
N GLY A 416 8.68 4.45 17.13
CA GLY A 416 8.17 5.75 17.57
C GLY A 416 8.81 6.92 16.82
N SER A 417 9.21 6.72 15.56
CA SER A 417 9.97 7.69 14.76
C SER A 417 9.21 8.99 14.52
N ALA A 418 9.96 10.10 14.44
CA ALA A 418 9.46 11.31 13.79
C ALA A 418 9.19 11.03 12.30
N GLN A 419 8.15 11.65 11.74
CA GLN A 419 7.78 11.46 10.33
C GLN A 419 7.51 12.80 9.64
N LEU A 420 7.99 12.96 8.41
CA LEU A 420 7.56 14.05 7.54
C LEU A 420 6.18 13.72 6.96
N ALA A 421 5.16 14.52 7.27
CA ALA A 421 3.79 14.30 6.79
C ALA A 421 3.75 14.14 5.26
N ASN A 422 2.97 13.18 4.77
CA ASN A 422 2.80 12.90 3.34
C ASN A 422 1.55 13.55 2.74
N VAL A 423 1.01 14.56 3.43
CA VAL A 423 -0.12 15.35 3.00
C VAL A 423 0.18 16.84 3.19
N PRO A 424 -0.28 17.73 2.30
CA PRO A 424 -0.05 19.17 2.43
C PRO A 424 -0.49 19.70 3.79
N ASN A 425 0.37 20.47 4.44
CA ASN A 425 0.09 21.05 5.75
C ASN A 425 -0.21 20.01 6.84
N GLY A 426 0.11 18.73 6.65
CA GLY A 426 -0.28 17.69 7.59
C GLY A 426 -1.80 17.52 7.72
N VAL A 427 -2.59 18.05 6.77
CA VAL A 427 -4.06 17.92 6.77
C VAL A 427 -4.45 16.73 5.89
N PRO A 428 -5.07 15.68 6.45
CA PRO A 428 -5.51 14.54 5.68
C PRO A 428 -6.75 14.86 4.85
N GLY A 429 -7.17 13.92 4.00
CA GLY A 429 -8.25 14.24 3.09
C GLY A 429 -8.69 13.12 2.17
N MET A 430 -9.43 13.49 1.13
CA MET A 430 -9.82 12.60 0.05
C MET A 430 -9.67 13.25 -1.32
N VAL A 431 -9.50 12.40 -2.33
CA VAL A 431 -9.65 12.77 -3.74
C VAL A 431 -10.94 12.18 -4.24
N PHE A 432 -11.77 13.02 -4.87
CA PHE A 432 -12.92 12.55 -5.64
C PHE A 432 -12.58 12.66 -7.13
N ASN A 433 -12.67 11.56 -7.88
CA ASN A 433 -12.43 11.55 -9.32
C ASN A 433 -13.73 11.28 -10.09
N TRP A 434 -14.12 12.20 -10.96
CA TRP A 434 -15.28 12.06 -11.85
C TRP A 434 -14.84 11.52 -13.20
N HIS A 435 -15.43 10.43 -13.64
CA HIS A 435 -15.21 9.82 -14.96
C HIS A 435 -16.38 10.16 -15.87
N LEU A 436 -16.10 10.85 -16.97
CA LEU A 436 -17.06 11.34 -17.95
C LEU A 436 -16.86 10.54 -19.24
N ASP A 437 -17.43 9.35 -19.25
CA ASP A 437 -17.16 8.29 -20.24
C ASP A 437 -17.89 8.55 -21.56
N SER A 438 -19.12 9.05 -21.48
CA SER A 438 -20.04 9.20 -22.61
C SER A 438 -20.98 10.40 -22.44
N MET A 439 -21.72 10.72 -23.51
CA MET A 439 -22.68 11.81 -23.53
C MET A 439 -23.82 11.65 -22.50
N GLU A 440 -24.08 10.42 -22.03
CA GLU A 440 -25.06 10.12 -20.98
C GLU A 440 -24.80 10.93 -19.71
N ALA A 441 -23.53 11.22 -19.39
CA ALA A 441 -23.16 12.00 -18.23
C ALA A 441 -23.58 13.49 -18.31
N GLN A 442 -23.90 14.05 -19.49
CA GLN A 442 -24.14 15.50 -19.61
C GLN A 442 -25.32 16.00 -18.77
N GLN A 443 -26.46 15.30 -18.79
CA GLN A 443 -27.63 15.70 -18.01
C GLN A 443 -27.41 15.50 -16.49
N PRO A 444 -26.93 14.33 -16.03
CA PRO A 444 -26.54 14.12 -14.63
C PRO A 444 -25.54 15.15 -14.13
N MET A 445 -24.51 15.52 -14.90
CA MET A 445 -23.55 16.57 -14.50
C MET A 445 -24.22 17.92 -14.27
N ARG A 446 -25.16 18.31 -15.13
CA ARG A 446 -25.93 19.55 -14.94
C ARG A 446 -26.75 19.47 -13.65
N ALA A 447 -27.39 18.34 -13.37
CA ALA A 447 -28.18 18.16 -12.17
C ALA A 447 -27.32 18.18 -10.89
N LEU A 448 -26.16 17.51 -10.91
CA LEU A 448 -25.16 17.53 -9.83
C LEU A 448 -24.61 18.96 -9.61
N GLU A 449 -24.36 19.72 -10.68
CA GLU A 449 -23.96 21.13 -10.61
C GLU A 449 -25.04 22.01 -9.95
N GLN A 450 -26.30 21.84 -10.35
CA GLN A 450 -27.43 22.55 -9.76
C GLN A 450 -27.66 22.18 -8.30
N ALA A 451 -27.39 20.94 -7.92
CA ALA A 451 -27.48 20.46 -6.55
C ALA A 451 -26.30 20.87 -5.66
N GLY A 452 -25.30 21.57 -6.22
CA GLY A 452 -24.15 22.09 -5.48
C GLY A 452 -23.03 21.08 -5.23
N ILE A 453 -23.07 19.89 -5.84
CA ILE A 453 -22.08 18.82 -5.62
C ILE A 453 -20.66 19.30 -5.97
N PHE A 454 -20.51 20.14 -7.00
CA PHE A 454 -19.20 20.69 -7.39
C PHE A 454 -18.81 21.97 -6.62
N ASN A 455 -19.39 22.24 -5.44
CA ASN A 455 -19.02 23.40 -4.63
C ASN A 455 -18.18 23.00 -3.40
N THR A 456 -17.94 21.72 -3.17
CA THR A 456 -17.22 21.22 -1.99
C THR A 456 -15.77 20.88 -2.32
N GLY A 457 -14.90 21.90 -2.22
CA GLY A 457 -13.45 21.74 -2.44
C GLY A 457 -13.07 21.26 -3.84
N SER A 458 -11.79 20.91 -4.03
CA SER A 458 -11.25 20.52 -5.34
C SER A 458 -11.43 19.02 -5.61
N SER A 459 -11.63 18.66 -6.88
CA SER A 459 -11.76 17.28 -7.37
C SER A 459 -11.04 17.13 -8.70
N SER A 460 -10.87 15.90 -9.19
CA SER A 460 -10.39 15.63 -10.55
C SER A 460 -11.54 15.20 -11.45
N ILE A 461 -11.68 15.77 -12.64
CA ILE A 461 -12.77 15.52 -13.59
C ILE A 461 -12.16 15.14 -14.93
N HIS A 462 -12.36 13.91 -15.39
CA HIS A 462 -11.72 13.37 -16.59
C HIS A 462 -12.76 13.00 -17.62
N ILE A 463 -12.53 13.37 -18.89
CA ILE A 463 -13.49 13.18 -19.98
C ILE A 463 -12.92 12.44 -21.19
N THR A 464 -13.73 11.55 -21.76
CA THR A 464 -13.59 11.02 -23.11
C THR A 464 -14.37 11.92 -24.07
N ALA A 465 -13.65 12.50 -25.02
CA ALA A 465 -14.04 13.67 -25.79
C ALA A 465 -14.61 13.33 -27.17
N GLY A 466 -14.36 12.13 -27.70
CA GLY A 466 -14.78 11.78 -29.05
C GLY A 466 -16.29 11.62 -29.19
N PRO A 467 -16.77 11.47 -30.45
CA PRO A 467 -18.19 11.38 -30.75
C PRO A 467 -18.79 9.99 -30.46
N ASP A 468 -17.97 8.96 -30.29
CA ASP A 468 -18.40 7.58 -30.07
C ASP A 468 -17.95 7.06 -28.70
N THR A 469 -18.59 6.02 -28.17
CA THR A 469 -18.25 5.44 -26.85
C THR A 469 -17.85 3.96 -26.93
N ILE A 470 -18.64 3.14 -27.60
CA ILE A 470 -18.49 1.67 -27.63
C ILE A 470 -17.83 1.23 -28.93
N ASN A 471 -18.46 1.59 -30.05
CA ASN A 471 -18.05 1.23 -31.40
C ASN A 471 -17.96 2.46 -32.27
N PHE A 472 -17.14 2.40 -33.32
CA PHE A 472 -17.10 3.45 -34.34
C PHE A 472 -18.49 3.74 -34.90
N GLY A 473 -18.87 5.02 -34.91
CA GLY A 473 -20.12 5.52 -35.48
C GLY A 473 -21.37 5.35 -34.61
N ASP A 474 -21.25 4.91 -33.34
CA ASP A 474 -22.40 4.79 -32.44
C ASP A 474 -22.96 6.14 -31.95
N LYS A 475 -22.17 7.22 -32.06
CA LYS A 475 -22.54 8.59 -31.69
C LYS A 475 -22.96 8.75 -30.23
N LEU A 476 -22.50 7.87 -29.34
CA LEU A 476 -22.81 7.89 -27.91
C LEU A 476 -21.85 8.78 -27.09
N GLY A 477 -20.75 9.24 -27.70
CA GLY A 477 -19.72 10.05 -27.07
C GLY A 477 -20.05 11.53 -26.99
N PHE A 478 -19.26 12.27 -26.21
CA PHE A 478 -19.49 13.68 -25.92
C PHE A 478 -19.43 14.61 -27.13
N ASP A 479 -18.70 14.22 -28.18
CA ASP A 479 -18.32 15.06 -29.32
C ASP A 479 -17.88 16.45 -28.86
N LEU A 480 -16.89 16.50 -27.94
CA LEU A 480 -16.53 17.69 -27.18
C LEU A 480 -16.15 18.88 -28.09
N ASN A 481 -15.56 18.59 -29.26
CA ASN A 481 -15.20 19.61 -30.24
C ASN A 481 -16.41 20.42 -30.70
N ASN A 482 -17.57 19.78 -30.87
CA ASN A 482 -18.81 20.44 -31.31
C ASN A 482 -19.76 20.76 -30.13
N ASN A 483 -19.58 20.12 -28.98
CA ASN A 483 -20.46 20.27 -27.83
C ASN A 483 -20.12 21.52 -26.99
N THR A 484 -20.82 22.63 -27.26
CA THR A 484 -20.66 23.89 -26.52
C THR A 484 -21.06 23.79 -25.05
N THR A 485 -22.03 22.92 -24.72
CA THR A 485 -22.50 22.72 -23.34
C THR A 485 -21.43 22.05 -22.48
N ALA A 486 -20.85 20.95 -22.96
CA ALA A 486 -19.76 20.25 -22.28
C ALA A 486 -18.53 21.15 -22.12
N LYS A 487 -18.11 21.87 -23.18
CA LYS A 487 -17.01 22.84 -23.09
C LYS A 487 -17.25 23.92 -22.03
N ALA A 488 -18.47 24.45 -21.95
CA ALA A 488 -18.82 25.45 -20.94
C ALA A 488 -18.79 24.86 -19.52
N PHE A 489 -19.27 23.63 -19.34
CA PHE A 489 -19.20 22.91 -18.06
C PHE A 489 -17.74 22.74 -17.59
N LEU A 490 -16.86 22.18 -18.43
CA LEU A 490 -15.45 21.97 -18.09
C LEU A 490 -14.74 23.27 -17.70
N ARG A 491 -15.01 24.37 -18.40
CA ARG A 491 -14.47 25.70 -18.07
C ARG A 491 -14.96 26.21 -16.72
N ARG A 492 -16.24 26.00 -16.39
CA ARG A 492 -16.78 26.35 -15.07
C ARG A 492 -16.14 25.51 -13.97
N MET A 493 -15.97 24.21 -14.18
CA MET A 493 -15.32 23.35 -13.19
C MET A 493 -13.87 23.77 -12.93
N ARG A 494 -13.12 24.09 -13.99
CA ARG A 494 -11.78 24.66 -13.85
C ARG A 494 -11.80 25.98 -13.06
N ALA A 495 -12.74 26.87 -13.36
CA ALA A 495 -12.86 28.16 -12.64
C ALA A 495 -13.19 27.99 -11.15
N LYS A 496 -13.83 26.88 -10.76
CA LYS A 496 -14.06 26.50 -9.36
C LYS A 496 -12.85 25.85 -8.68
N GLY A 497 -11.76 25.61 -9.41
CA GLY A 497 -10.53 25.00 -8.87
C GLY A 497 -10.47 23.49 -8.96
N HIS A 498 -11.38 22.83 -9.69
CA HIS A 498 -11.24 21.41 -10.02
C HIS A 498 -10.13 21.21 -11.06
N ALA A 499 -9.42 20.09 -10.97
CA ALA A 499 -8.56 19.65 -12.06
C ALA A 499 -9.42 19.01 -13.14
N VAL A 500 -9.22 19.42 -14.39
CA VAL A 500 -9.93 18.86 -15.55
C VAL A 500 -8.93 18.23 -16.49
N GLY A 501 -9.17 16.97 -16.84
CA GLY A 501 -8.21 16.13 -17.53
C GLY A 501 -8.82 15.19 -18.56
N SER A 502 -7.93 14.44 -19.19
CA SER A 502 -8.27 13.46 -20.22
C SER A 502 -8.66 12.14 -19.55
N HIS A 503 -9.82 11.60 -19.87
CA HIS A 503 -10.17 10.20 -19.56
C HIS A 503 -9.72 9.28 -20.70
N GLY A 504 -8.61 9.59 -21.37
CA GLY A 504 -8.09 8.80 -22.49
C GLY A 504 -9.11 8.53 -23.57
N GLY A 505 -8.86 7.47 -24.36
CA GLY A 505 -9.73 6.93 -25.41
C GLY A 505 -10.57 7.93 -26.18
N TRP A 506 -10.23 8.25 -27.43
CA TRP A 506 -11.18 8.94 -28.33
C TRP A 506 -12.53 8.22 -28.41
N ILE A 507 -12.54 6.90 -28.26
CA ILE A 507 -13.72 6.05 -28.11
C ILE A 507 -13.51 5.23 -26.84
N HIS A 508 -14.35 5.44 -25.83
CA HIS A 508 -14.10 5.00 -24.45
C HIS A 508 -13.86 3.48 -24.31
N ASP A 509 -14.87 2.66 -24.59
CA ASP A 509 -14.80 1.20 -24.39
C ASP A 509 -13.94 0.55 -25.46
N TYR A 510 -13.96 1.06 -26.70
CA TYR A 510 -13.06 0.57 -27.74
C TYR A 510 -11.59 0.70 -27.30
N TYR A 511 -11.19 1.85 -26.77
CA TYR A 511 -9.83 2.00 -26.25
C TYR A 511 -9.61 1.10 -25.03
N GLY A 512 -10.48 1.19 -24.02
CA GLY A 512 -10.32 0.50 -22.74
C GLY A 512 -10.25 -1.02 -22.88
N LEU A 513 -11.04 -1.61 -23.78
CA LEU A 513 -11.10 -3.06 -23.98
C LEU A 513 -10.02 -3.59 -24.95
N ASN A 514 -9.45 -2.74 -25.82
CA ASN A 514 -8.57 -3.22 -26.90
C ASN A 514 -7.13 -2.71 -26.81
N ALA A 515 -6.84 -1.63 -26.07
CA ALA A 515 -5.46 -1.21 -25.83
C ALA A 515 -4.69 -2.33 -25.12
N SER A 516 -3.47 -2.60 -25.56
CA SER A 516 -2.65 -3.69 -25.01
C SER A 516 -1.20 -3.26 -24.94
N GLU A 517 -0.37 -4.05 -24.26
CA GLU A 517 1.07 -3.80 -24.17
C GLU A 517 1.79 -3.76 -25.54
N THR A 518 1.17 -4.28 -26.62
CA THR A 518 1.84 -4.49 -27.92
C THR A 518 1.29 -3.63 -29.07
N ASN A 519 0.18 -2.92 -28.90
CA ASN A 519 -0.49 -2.21 -29.99
C ASN A 519 -0.37 -0.67 -29.94
N GLY A 520 0.63 -0.15 -29.22
CA GLY A 520 0.80 1.29 -29.04
C GLY A 520 0.89 2.09 -30.34
N SER A 521 1.48 1.54 -31.40
CA SER A 521 1.59 2.23 -32.71
C SER A 521 0.23 2.54 -33.37
N SER A 522 -0.80 1.73 -33.13
CA SER A 522 -2.15 1.94 -33.67
C SER A 522 -3.12 2.55 -32.65
N PHE A 523 -2.84 2.43 -31.35
CA PHE A 523 -3.73 2.93 -30.29
C PHE A 523 -3.34 4.30 -29.74
N LEU A 524 -2.11 4.78 -29.96
CA LEU A 524 -1.66 6.07 -29.46
C LEU A 524 -2.54 7.23 -29.94
N GLN A 525 -3.03 7.18 -31.18
CA GLN A 525 -3.87 8.23 -31.77
C GLN A 525 -5.11 8.55 -30.93
N TYR A 526 -5.68 7.56 -30.23
CA TYR A 526 -6.88 7.77 -29.41
C TYR A 526 -6.58 8.63 -28.17
N LEU A 527 -5.38 8.53 -27.60
CA LEU A 527 -4.94 9.41 -26.52
C LEU A 527 -4.65 10.82 -27.04
N VAL A 528 -4.01 10.91 -28.21
CA VAL A 528 -3.65 12.18 -28.86
C VAL A 528 -4.90 13.00 -29.14
N LEU A 529 -5.89 12.42 -29.84
CA LEU A 529 -7.13 13.10 -30.21
C LEU A 529 -7.91 13.57 -28.98
N ASN A 530 -8.03 12.71 -27.97
CA ASN A 530 -8.72 13.05 -26.74
C ASN A 530 -8.06 14.25 -26.03
N ARG A 531 -6.75 14.15 -25.82
CA ARG A 531 -5.97 15.19 -25.14
C ARG A 531 -6.00 16.52 -25.88
N GLN A 532 -5.92 16.51 -27.21
CA GLN A 532 -6.04 17.73 -28.03
C GLN A 532 -7.42 18.38 -27.87
N SER A 533 -8.49 17.60 -27.90
CA SER A 533 -9.85 18.12 -27.72
C SER A 533 -10.05 18.73 -26.33
N VAL A 534 -9.63 18.04 -25.28
CA VAL A 534 -9.71 18.54 -23.90
C VAL A 534 -8.85 19.79 -23.72
N ALA A 535 -7.61 19.79 -24.23
CA ALA A 535 -6.73 20.95 -24.15
C ALA A 535 -7.32 22.15 -24.90
N GLY A 536 -7.93 21.93 -26.07
CA GLY A 536 -8.64 22.97 -26.83
C GLY A 536 -9.85 23.53 -26.08
N ALA A 537 -10.60 22.69 -25.35
CA ALA A 537 -11.71 23.13 -24.51
C ALA A 537 -11.25 24.01 -23.34
N LEU A 538 -10.10 23.66 -22.72
CA LEU A 538 -9.56 24.33 -21.53
C LEU A 538 -8.64 25.52 -21.85
N GLY A 539 -8.03 25.56 -23.03
CA GLY A 539 -7.00 26.53 -23.41
C GLY A 539 -5.60 26.21 -22.88
N HIS A 540 -5.38 25.03 -22.30
CA HIS A 540 -4.06 24.53 -21.87
C HIS A 540 -4.07 22.99 -21.77
N PRO A 541 -2.90 22.33 -21.79
CA PRO A 541 -2.80 20.89 -21.57
C PRO A 541 -3.26 20.49 -20.16
N SER A 542 -3.90 19.33 -20.03
CA SER A 542 -4.25 18.77 -18.71
C SER A 542 -3.04 18.12 -18.03
N ARG A 543 -3.06 18.09 -16.69
CA ARG A 543 -1.96 17.55 -15.87
C ARG A 543 -2.30 16.22 -15.20
N ASP A 544 -3.56 15.81 -15.26
CA ASP A 544 -4.05 14.55 -14.72
C ASP A 544 -4.81 13.72 -15.76
N TYR A 545 -4.88 12.42 -15.49
CA TYR A 545 -5.41 11.41 -16.40
C TYR A 545 -6.05 10.24 -15.65
N SER A 546 -7.06 9.62 -16.27
CA SER A 546 -7.58 8.31 -15.91
C SER A 546 -7.80 7.53 -17.19
N ALA A 547 -7.55 6.22 -17.17
CA ALA A 547 -7.75 5.38 -18.35
C ALA A 547 -9.18 4.85 -18.42
N PRO A 548 -9.80 4.82 -19.62
CA PRO A 548 -11.02 4.06 -19.85
C PRO A 548 -10.85 2.62 -19.39
N GLN A 549 -11.84 2.10 -18.66
CA GLN A 549 -11.81 0.73 -18.13
C GLN A 549 -10.60 0.44 -17.23
N GLY A 550 -9.88 1.50 -16.79
CA GLY A 550 -8.64 1.38 -16.05
C GLY A 550 -7.41 0.90 -16.85
N ASN A 551 -7.53 0.68 -18.15
CA ASN A 551 -6.49 0.03 -18.94
C ASN A 551 -5.31 0.98 -19.25
N ASN A 552 -4.17 0.74 -18.61
CA ASN A 552 -2.98 1.58 -18.65
C ASN A 552 -1.75 0.80 -19.15
N PRO A 553 -1.63 0.50 -20.47
CA PRO A 553 -0.46 -0.18 -20.99
C PRO A 553 0.80 0.70 -20.83
N ARG A 554 1.99 0.10 -20.74
CA ARG A 554 3.22 0.84 -20.43
C ARG A 554 3.50 1.99 -21.40
N TRP A 555 3.33 1.76 -22.71
CA TRP A 555 3.54 2.80 -23.73
C TRP A 555 2.61 4.01 -23.55
N ALA A 556 1.41 3.83 -22.99
CA ALA A 556 0.50 4.93 -22.72
C ALA A 556 0.99 5.79 -21.56
N MET A 557 1.44 5.16 -20.47
CA MET A 557 2.02 5.86 -19.32
C MET A 557 3.28 6.65 -19.72
N ASP A 558 4.16 6.04 -20.51
CA ASP A 558 5.37 6.68 -21.06
C ASP A 558 5.01 7.93 -21.88
N TRP A 559 4.00 7.82 -22.76
CA TRP A 559 3.55 8.96 -23.54
C TRP A 559 2.90 10.04 -22.67
N LEU A 560 2.05 9.68 -21.71
CA LEU A 560 1.37 10.64 -20.83
C LEU A 560 2.35 11.48 -20.01
N GLU A 561 3.39 10.84 -19.45
CA GLU A 561 4.47 11.52 -18.74
C GLU A 561 5.19 12.52 -19.66
N GLN A 562 5.54 12.12 -20.89
CA GLN A 562 6.15 13.01 -21.89
C GLN A 562 5.25 14.19 -22.27
N GLN A 563 3.93 14.04 -22.15
CA GLN A 563 2.98 15.13 -22.39
C GLN A 563 2.74 16.03 -21.17
N GLY A 564 3.45 15.83 -20.06
CA GLY A 564 3.34 16.67 -18.86
C GLY A 564 2.19 16.30 -17.92
N VAL A 565 1.66 15.07 -18.03
CA VAL A 565 0.82 14.50 -16.97
C VAL A 565 1.71 14.22 -15.76
N VAL A 566 1.20 14.48 -14.55
CA VAL A 566 1.91 14.25 -13.28
C VAL A 566 1.13 13.36 -12.31
N GLY A 567 -0.19 13.28 -12.45
CA GLY A 567 -1.07 12.50 -11.57
C GLY A 567 -2.01 11.59 -12.35
N VAL A 568 -2.07 10.31 -12.00
CA VAL A 568 -2.85 9.31 -12.75
C VAL A 568 -3.72 8.48 -11.80
N TYR A 569 -5.01 8.37 -12.10
CA TYR A 569 -5.88 7.35 -11.49
C TYR A 569 -5.32 5.96 -11.78
N PHE A 570 -5.25 5.11 -10.77
CA PHE A 570 -4.71 3.77 -10.94
C PHE A 570 -5.53 2.73 -10.17
N GLY A 571 -5.81 1.59 -10.82
CA GLY A 571 -6.52 0.49 -10.18
C GLY A 571 -5.64 -0.63 -9.63
N GLY A 572 -4.33 -0.52 -9.77
CA GLY A 572 -3.41 -1.24 -8.90
C GLY A 572 -3.19 -0.45 -7.60
N HIS A 573 -2.52 -1.07 -6.63
CA HIS A 573 -2.23 -0.49 -5.32
C HIS A 573 -3.48 -0.04 -4.55
N THR A 574 -4.62 -0.70 -4.81
CA THR A 574 -5.92 -0.27 -4.31
C THR A 574 -5.93 -0.04 -2.80
N GLY A 575 -6.57 1.04 -2.36
CA GLY A 575 -6.63 1.45 -0.96
C GLY A 575 -5.35 2.10 -0.41
N LEU A 576 -4.29 2.26 -1.20
CA LEU A 576 -3.11 3.04 -0.81
C LEU A 576 -3.30 4.54 -1.09
N GLY A 577 -2.49 5.38 -0.44
CA GLY A 577 -2.35 6.79 -0.81
C GLY A 577 -1.53 6.98 -2.09
N VAL A 578 -1.17 8.23 -2.38
CA VAL A 578 -0.35 8.59 -3.54
C VAL A 578 1.01 7.90 -3.46
N THR A 579 1.44 7.24 -4.54
CA THR A 579 2.63 6.37 -4.53
C THR A 579 3.35 6.35 -5.88
N ARG A 580 4.63 5.96 -5.90
CA ARG A 580 5.38 5.62 -7.12
C ARG A 580 4.95 4.26 -7.67
N GLN A 581 4.72 4.19 -8.98
CA GLN A 581 4.33 2.97 -9.67
C GLN A 581 5.55 2.21 -10.19
N TYR A 582 5.79 1.04 -9.62
CA TYR A 582 6.71 0.06 -10.22
C TYR A 582 5.90 -0.89 -11.09
N ARG A 583 6.48 -1.43 -12.16
CA ARG A 583 5.86 -2.52 -12.94
C ARG A 583 6.97 -3.42 -13.46
N ASP A 584 6.79 -4.73 -13.28
CA ASP A 584 7.81 -5.73 -13.61
C ASP A 584 9.14 -5.45 -12.92
N GLY A 585 9.07 -5.02 -11.66
CA GLY A 585 10.23 -4.71 -10.83
C GLY A 585 10.90 -3.38 -11.15
N ALA A 586 10.39 -2.55 -12.06
CA ALA A 586 11.05 -1.29 -12.44
C ALA A 586 10.15 -0.06 -12.27
N LEU A 587 10.74 1.05 -11.79
CA LEU A 587 10.14 2.38 -11.87
C LEU A 587 10.42 2.96 -13.26
N ARG A 588 9.39 3.05 -14.10
CA ARG A 588 9.51 3.56 -15.48
C ARG A 588 9.21 5.04 -15.59
N ASN A 589 8.19 5.51 -14.87
CA ASN A 589 7.68 6.88 -14.97
C ASN A 589 7.96 7.64 -13.67
N GLY A 590 9.21 8.05 -13.48
CA GLY A 590 9.70 8.69 -12.25
C GLY A 590 9.14 10.10 -12.00
N ASN A 591 8.44 10.72 -12.96
CA ASN A 591 7.74 12.00 -12.78
C ASN A 591 6.23 11.82 -12.60
N LEU A 592 5.72 10.59 -12.74
CA LEU A 592 4.32 10.27 -12.47
C LEU A 592 4.11 9.83 -11.02
N TRP A 593 3.00 10.30 -10.47
CA TRP A 593 2.41 9.80 -9.25
C TRP A 593 1.10 9.10 -9.58
N VAL A 594 0.94 7.88 -9.11
CA VAL A 594 -0.36 7.21 -9.19
C VAL A 594 -1.18 7.51 -7.94
N VAL A 595 -2.49 7.65 -8.13
CA VAL A 595 -3.48 7.87 -7.09
C VAL A 595 -4.44 6.68 -7.11
N PRO A 596 -4.20 5.68 -6.24
CA PRO A 596 -4.95 4.43 -6.27
C PRO A 596 -6.40 4.57 -5.83
N VAL A 597 -7.30 3.89 -6.53
CA VAL A 597 -8.71 3.77 -6.10
C VAL A 597 -8.84 3.00 -4.79
N THR A 598 -9.71 3.47 -3.90
CA THR A 598 -10.14 2.74 -2.71
C THR A 598 -11.54 2.15 -2.96
N PRO A 599 -11.68 0.82 -3.12
CA PRO A 599 -12.98 0.18 -3.29
C PRO A 599 -13.68 -0.04 -1.95
N MET A 600 -14.99 -0.28 -2.01
CA MET A 600 -15.81 -0.91 -0.98
C MET A 600 -15.94 -2.40 -1.30
N GLY A 601 -14.98 -3.19 -0.84
CA GLY A 601 -14.93 -4.63 -1.11
C GLY A 601 -14.78 -4.89 -2.61
N ASN A 602 -15.86 -5.39 -3.22
CA ASN A 602 -15.91 -5.74 -4.64
C ASN A 602 -16.36 -4.58 -5.54
N TYR A 603 -16.74 -3.44 -4.97
CA TYR A 603 -17.43 -2.34 -5.65
C TYR A 603 -16.64 -1.05 -5.50
N ALA A 604 -16.80 -0.12 -6.44
CA ALA A 604 -16.19 1.20 -6.40
C ALA A 604 -17.10 2.31 -6.95
N THR A 605 -18.22 1.98 -7.61
CA THR A 605 -19.16 2.97 -8.16
C THR A 605 -20.61 2.77 -7.73
N PHE A 606 -21.41 3.84 -7.88
CA PHE A 606 -22.85 3.83 -7.58
C PHE A 606 -23.66 2.88 -8.46
N GLU A 607 -23.28 2.74 -9.74
CA GLU A 607 -23.92 1.77 -10.63
C GLU A 607 -23.74 0.35 -10.11
N GLU A 608 -22.56 0.01 -9.61
CA GLU A 608 -22.30 -1.29 -9.00
C GLU A 608 -23.12 -1.47 -7.71
N PHE A 609 -23.16 -0.46 -6.84
CA PHE A 609 -23.99 -0.52 -5.63
C PHE A 609 -25.46 -0.79 -5.97
N GLN A 610 -25.98 -0.16 -7.02
CA GLN A 610 -27.34 -0.37 -7.49
C GLN A 610 -27.54 -1.75 -8.12
N GLU A 611 -26.64 -2.19 -9.01
CA GLU A 611 -26.71 -3.49 -9.68
C GLU A 611 -26.73 -4.64 -8.67
N TYR A 612 -25.88 -4.55 -7.64
CA TYR A 612 -25.74 -5.59 -6.62
C TYR A 612 -26.61 -5.35 -5.39
N ASN A 613 -27.53 -4.38 -5.43
CA ASN A 613 -28.46 -4.05 -4.33
C ASN A 613 -27.77 -3.80 -2.99
N VAL A 614 -26.60 -3.15 -3.01
CA VAL A 614 -25.89 -2.72 -1.80
C VAL A 614 -26.75 -1.67 -1.09
N PRO A 615 -27.07 -1.82 0.21
CA PRO A 615 -27.88 -0.83 0.91
C PRO A 615 -27.18 0.54 0.98
N LYS A 616 -27.93 1.62 0.71
CA LYS A 616 -27.42 3.01 0.80
C LYS A 616 -26.72 3.31 2.13
N VAL A 617 -27.28 2.81 3.23
CA VAL A 617 -26.71 3.00 4.58
C VAL A 617 -25.30 2.41 4.70
N GLU A 618 -25.03 1.26 4.08
CA GLU A 618 -23.70 0.66 4.12
C GLU A 618 -22.68 1.47 3.31
N VAL A 619 -23.11 2.07 2.19
CA VAL A 619 -22.27 2.95 1.37
C VAL A 619 -21.97 4.27 2.12
N ILE A 620 -22.97 4.84 2.81
CA ILE A 620 -22.80 6.00 3.68
C ILE A 620 -21.80 5.70 4.80
N ASP A 621 -22.00 4.59 5.53
CA ASP A 621 -21.13 4.19 6.63
C ASP A 621 -19.69 3.96 6.15
N TRP A 622 -19.52 3.39 4.95
CA TRP A 622 -18.20 3.23 4.34
C TRP A 622 -17.53 4.57 4.04
N TYR A 623 -18.24 5.53 3.44
CA TYR A 623 -17.70 6.86 3.17
C TYR A 623 -17.30 7.60 4.44
N HIS A 624 -18.13 7.55 5.49
CA HIS A 624 -17.80 8.12 6.81
C HIS A 624 -16.55 7.46 7.40
N SER A 625 -16.51 6.14 7.39
CA SER A 625 -15.36 5.37 7.88
C SER A 625 -14.08 5.70 7.10
N LEU A 626 -14.18 6.00 5.80
CA LEU A 626 -13.04 6.35 4.96
C LEU A 626 -12.51 7.76 5.27
N VAL A 627 -13.41 8.73 5.51
CA VAL A 627 -13.05 10.07 6.01
C VAL A 627 -12.32 9.95 7.36
N ASP A 628 -12.90 9.20 8.31
CA ASP A 628 -12.33 9.01 9.64
C ASP A 628 -10.99 8.27 9.60
N PHE A 629 -10.86 7.29 8.71
CA PHE A 629 -9.60 6.61 8.45
C PHE A 629 -8.53 7.57 7.94
N GLY A 630 -8.88 8.45 6.98
CA GLY A 630 -7.98 9.48 6.48
C GLY A 630 -7.48 10.40 7.60
N ILE A 631 -8.38 10.86 8.46
CA ILE A 631 -8.07 11.68 9.64
C ILE A 631 -7.16 10.93 10.61
N THR A 632 -7.55 9.73 11.02
CA THR A 632 -6.86 8.93 12.03
C THR A 632 -5.46 8.50 11.59
N GLN A 633 -5.30 8.12 10.32
CA GLN A 633 -4.01 7.69 9.77
C GLN A 633 -3.21 8.85 9.16
N ASN A 634 -3.74 10.08 9.17
CA ASN A 634 -3.15 11.26 8.54
C ASN A 634 -2.75 11.00 7.07
N THR A 635 -3.73 10.59 6.26
CA THR A 635 -3.48 10.18 4.89
C THR A 635 -4.61 10.63 3.95
N VAL A 636 -4.38 10.49 2.64
CA VAL A 636 -5.37 10.77 1.60
C VAL A 636 -5.79 9.47 0.90
N ARG A 637 -7.09 9.30 0.66
CA ARG A 637 -7.66 8.18 -0.10
C ARG A 637 -8.54 8.69 -1.24
N MET A 638 -8.58 7.93 -2.33
CA MET A 638 -9.28 8.32 -3.55
C MET A 638 -10.48 7.41 -3.80
N VAL A 639 -11.62 8.03 -4.13
CA VAL A 639 -12.85 7.36 -4.61
C VAL A 639 -13.27 8.01 -5.93
N TYR A 640 -14.01 7.28 -6.75
CA TYR A 640 -14.47 7.80 -8.04
C TYR A 640 -15.95 7.53 -8.25
N ALA A 641 -16.55 8.24 -9.20
CA ALA A 641 -17.91 7.98 -9.65
C ALA A 641 -18.11 8.46 -11.09
N HIS A 642 -19.11 7.87 -11.74
CA HIS A 642 -19.69 8.43 -12.96
C HIS A 642 -20.88 9.33 -12.59
N PRO A 643 -21.09 10.45 -13.30
CA PRO A 643 -22.21 11.33 -13.05
C PRO A 643 -23.60 10.66 -13.06
N PRO A 644 -23.92 9.70 -13.97
CA PRO A 644 -25.22 9.03 -13.96
C PRO A 644 -25.56 8.35 -12.64
N GLY A 645 -24.74 7.41 -12.14
CA GLY A 645 -25.01 6.73 -10.87
C GLY A 645 -24.95 7.67 -9.67
N ALA A 646 -24.03 8.63 -9.65
CA ALA A 646 -23.96 9.62 -8.58
C ALA A 646 -25.19 10.53 -8.51
N TYR A 647 -25.84 10.81 -9.64
CA TYR A 647 -27.09 11.55 -9.69
C TYR A 647 -28.26 10.73 -9.12
N ASP A 648 -28.36 9.45 -9.46
CA ASP A 648 -29.37 8.55 -8.89
C ASP A 648 -29.17 8.33 -7.37
N TRP A 649 -27.94 8.53 -6.89
CA TRP A 649 -27.52 8.40 -5.49
C TRP A 649 -27.11 9.75 -4.87
N ILE A 650 -27.74 10.84 -5.32
CA ILE A 650 -27.34 12.20 -4.91
C ILE A 650 -27.49 12.47 -3.40
N ASP A 651 -28.39 11.75 -2.74
CA ASP A 651 -28.54 11.76 -1.28
C ASP A 651 -27.28 11.25 -0.58
N VAL A 652 -26.71 10.13 -1.04
CA VAL A 652 -25.44 9.59 -0.51
C VAL A 652 -24.27 10.54 -0.77
N MET A 653 -24.21 11.16 -1.95
CA MET A 653 -23.18 12.16 -2.26
C MET A 653 -23.27 13.40 -1.36
N LYS A 654 -24.49 13.91 -1.10
CA LYS A 654 -24.71 15.04 -0.19
C LYS A 654 -24.36 14.69 1.25
N ASP A 655 -24.64 13.47 1.68
CA ASP A 655 -24.32 12.97 3.01
C ASP A 655 -22.79 12.93 3.21
N LEU A 656 -22.04 12.33 2.29
CA LEU A 656 -20.57 12.35 2.29
C LEU A 656 -20.00 13.77 2.37
N GLN A 657 -20.52 14.69 1.55
CA GLN A 657 -20.08 16.09 1.55
C GLN A 657 -20.37 16.79 2.87
N THR A 658 -21.54 16.54 3.44
CA THR A 658 -21.96 17.10 4.74
C THR A 658 -21.08 16.57 5.86
N TYR A 659 -20.81 15.27 5.88
CA TYR A 659 -19.94 14.64 6.85
C TYR A 659 -18.51 15.17 6.77
N ALA A 660 -17.92 15.18 5.57
CA ALA A 660 -16.60 15.75 5.33
C ALA A 660 -16.49 17.22 5.77
N ALA A 661 -17.51 18.04 5.47
CA ALA A 661 -17.56 19.43 5.91
C ALA A 661 -17.66 19.57 7.44
N SER A 662 -18.38 18.67 8.11
CA SER A 662 -18.53 18.67 9.57
C SER A 662 -17.21 18.44 10.32
N GLN A 663 -16.21 17.84 9.67
CA GLN A 663 -14.87 17.66 10.24
C GLN A 663 -14.05 18.96 10.30
N GLY A 664 -14.42 19.97 9.48
CA GLY A 664 -13.69 21.23 9.38
C GLY A 664 -12.42 21.16 8.53
N THR A 665 -12.06 22.29 7.90
CA THR A 665 -10.97 22.38 6.91
C THR A 665 -9.55 22.24 7.48
N THR A 666 -9.42 22.28 8.81
CA THR A 666 -8.16 22.04 9.52
C THR A 666 -7.93 20.55 9.80
N ARG A 667 -8.98 19.72 9.76
CA ARG A 667 -8.89 18.27 10.00
C ARG A 667 -9.08 17.45 8.73
N PHE A 668 -9.78 17.98 7.72
CA PHE A 668 -10.05 17.28 6.47
C PHE A 668 -10.05 18.23 5.28
N GLN A 669 -9.48 17.80 4.14
CA GLN A 669 -9.53 18.54 2.88
C GLN A 669 -9.86 17.67 1.67
N TRP A 670 -10.45 18.30 0.66
CA TRP A 670 -10.63 17.73 -0.67
C TRP A 670 -9.47 18.13 -1.59
N TYR A 671 -8.80 17.14 -2.14
CA TYR A 671 -7.69 17.32 -3.06
C TYR A 671 -8.04 16.86 -4.49
N ASN A 672 -7.39 17.48 -5.47
CA ASN A 672 -7.27 16.92 -6.81
C ASN A 672 -5.91 16.21 -6.98
N MET A 673 -5.81 15.31 -7.97
CA MET A 673 -4.64 14.47 -8.15
C MET A 673 -3.37 15.25 -8.48
N ALA A 674 -3.46 16.28 -9.33
CA ALA A 674 -2.30 17.09 -9.71
C ALA A 674 -1.71 17.84 -8.50
N ARG A 675 -2.57 18.37 -7.61
CA ARG A 675 -2.14 19.07 -6.39
C ARG A 675 -1.32 18.16 -5.47
N LEU A 676 -1.72 16.91 -5.32
CA LEU A 676 -0.99 15.93 -4.51
C LEU A 676 0.32 15.51 -5.19
N ALA A 677 0.31 15.29 -6.50
CA ALA A 677 1.53 14.99 -7.26
C ALA A 677 2.58 16.12 -7.14
N ASP A 678 2.14 17.38 -7.18
CA ASP A 678 3.01 18.54 -6.97
C ASP A 678 3.58 18.58 -5.55
N PHE A 679 2.74 18.32 -4.54
CA PHE A 679 3.20 18.24 -3.15
C PHE A 679 4.23 17.14 -2.96
N MET A 680 3.95 15.93 -3.45
CA MET A 680 4.83 14.78 -3.27
C MET A 680 6.17 14.99 -3.99
N THR A 681 6.16 15.55 -5.20
CA THR A 681 7.38 15.93 -5.94
C THR A 681 8.22 16.97 -5.20
N LYS A 682 7.58 17.99 -4.61
CA LYS A 682 8.28 18.98 -3.78
C LYS A 682 8.85 18.33 -2.51
N ARG A 683 8.03 17.52 -1.85
CA ARG A 683 8.36 16.87 -0.57
C ARG A 683 9.55 15.93 -0.70
N GLU A 684 9.69 15.19 -1.80
CA GLU A 684 10.84 14.31 -2.05
C GLU A 684 12.20 15.04 -2.04
N GLN A 685 12.21 16.37 -2.24
CA GLN A 685 13.45 17.17 -2.24
C GLN A 685 13.85 17.65 -0.84
N VAL A 686 13.02 17.40 0.18
CA VAL A 686 13.33 17.78 1.57
C VAL A 686 14.47 16.92 2.10
N GLN A 687 15.55 17.57 2.53
CA GLN A 687 16.65 16.92 3.24
C GLN A 687 16.50 17.22 4.74
N TRP A 688 16.53 16.19 5.59
CA TRP A 688 16.43 16.38 7.03
C TRP A 688 17.15 15.30 7.86
N SER A 689 17.57 15.68 9.07
CA SER A 689 18.36 14.85 10.00
C SER A 689 17.82 14.85 11.43
N GLU A 690 18.16 13.80 12.19
CA GLU A 690 17.96 13.66 13.63
C GLU A 690 19.28 13.27 14.30
N GLN A 691 19.82 14.17 15.10
CA GLN A 691 21.09 13.97 15.79
C GLN A 691 20.86 14.04 17.29
N MET A 692 21.09 12.93 17.99
CA MET A 692 20.99 12.88 19.44
C MET A 692 22.33 13.26 20.05
N ASP A 693 22.33 14.19 20.99
CA ASP A 693 23.51 14.49 21.79
C ASP A 693 23.60 13.61 23.04
N GLY A 694 24.75 13.64 23.73
CA GLY A 694 24.98 12.85 24.95
C GLY A 694 24.08 13.21 26.14
N SER A 695 23.22 14.23 26.03
CA SER A 695 22.22 14.60 27.04
C SER A 695 20.81 14.07 26.73
N GLY A 696 20.65 13.32 25.63
CA GLY A 696 19.37 12.79 25.18
C GLY A 696 18.51 13.80 24.42
N ILE A 697 19.05 14.98 24.10
CA ILE A 697 18.37 15.97 23.26
C ILE A 697 18.58 15.59 21.80
N VAL A 698 17.48 15.49 21.06
CA VAL A 698 17.47 15.26 19.62
C VAL A 698 17.35 16.60 18.90
N HIS A 699 18.33 16.88 18.05
CA HIS A 699 18.38 18.06 17.19
C HIS A 699 17.89 17.70 15.79
N PHE A 700 16.94 18.48 15.31
CA PHE A 700 16.36 18.34 13.98
C PHE A 700 16.82 19.48 13.10
N GLN A 701 17.23 19.14 11.88
CA GLN A 701 17.55 20.11 10.84
C GLN A 701 16.87 19.67 9.55
N ALA A 702 16.23 20.61 8.86
CA ALA A 702 15.61 20.37 7.58
C ALA A 702 15.90 21.50 6.60
N SER A 703 15.97 21.16 5.32
CA SER A 703 16.16 22.12 4.23
C SER A 703 15.48 21.66 2.94
N HIS A 704 15.20 22.62 2.07
CA HIS A 704 14.69 22.35 0.72
C HIS A 704 15.27 23.38 -0.28
N PRO A 705 15.54 23.00 -1.55
CA PRO A 705 16.16 23.90 -2.53
C PRO A 705 15.38 25.21 -2.78
N SER A 706 14.05 25.14 -2.82
CA SER A 706 13.15 26.30 -2.99
C SER A 706 12.64 26.87 -1.67
N ASP A 707 11.77 26.13 -0.96
CA ASP A 707 11.24 26.45 0.37
C ASP A 707 10.53 25.22 0.99
N LEU A 708 10.27 25.26 2.30
CA LEU A 708 9.61 24.24 3.11
C LEU A 708 8.11 24.49 3.30
N THR A 709 7.48 25.38 2.52
CA THR A 709 6.05 25.68 2.67
C THR A 709 5.22 24.40 2.58
N GLU A 710 4.30 24.24 3.53
CA GLU A 710 3.40 23.10 3.74
C GLU A 710 4.03 21.82 4.30
N MET A 711 5.33 21.83 4.61
CA MET A 711 6.00 20.69 5.26
C MET A 711 5.74 20.69 6.77
N VAL A 712 5.42 19.50 7.30
CA VAL A 712 5.11 19.29 8.72
C VAL A 712 5.80 18.02 9.21
N TRP A 713 6.56 18.15 10.29
CA TRP A 713 7.11 17.00 11.02
C TRP A 713 6.15 16.60 12.13
N ARG A 714 5.90 15.30 12.23
CA ARG A 714 5.01 14.68 13.22
C ARG A 714 5.87 13.90 14.19
N LEU A 715 5.89 14.32 15.46
CA LEU A 715 6.71 13.70 16.50
C LEU A 715 5.79 13.00 17.52
N PRO A 716 5.84 11.67 17.64
CA PRO A 716 5.03 10.94 18.62
C PRO A 716 5.30 11.40 20.06
N LYS A 717 4.25 11.84 20.77
CA LYS A 717 4.38 12.31 22.16
C LYS A 717 4.85 11.24 23.14
N LEU A 718 4.66 9.96 22.79
CA LEU A 718 5.18 8.84 23.57
C LEU A 718 6.72 8.82 23.61
N ARG A 719 7.38 9.33 22.57
CA ARG A 719 8.85 9.34 22.47
C ARG A 719 9.44 10.73 22.67
N TYR A 720 8.76 11.78 22.20
CA TYR A 720 9.29 13.14 22.16
C TYR A 720 8.50 14.08 23.07
N GLN A 721 9.21 14.84 23.89
CA GLN A 721 8.66 16.00 24.58
C GLN A 721 8.31 17.12 23.58
N MET A 722 7.66 18.19 24.06
CA MET A 722 7.28 19.31 23.21
C MET A 722 8.53 19.92 22.53
N PRO A 723 8.56 20.03 21.20
CA PRO A 723 9.65 20.68 20.47
C PRO A 723 9.89 22.12 20.96
N SER A 724 11.18 22.48 21.07
CA SER A 724 11.65 23.79 21.50
C SER A 724 12.70 24.35 20.54
N ALA A 725 13.06 25.62 20.71
CA ALA A 725 14.02 26.32 19.85
C ALA A 725 13.70 26.20 18.35
N VAL A 726 12.40 26.29 18.01
CA VAL A 726 11.90 26.17 16.64
C VAL A 726 12.26 27.44 15.86
N ASN A 727 13.16 27.34 14.88
CA ASN A 727 13.54 28.42 13.97
C ASN A 727 13.06 28.11 12.56
N GLY A 728 12.36 29.06 11.93
CA GLY A 728 11.76 28.86 10.60
C GLY A 728 10.40 28.15 10.63
N GLY A 729 9.74 28.07 11.80
CA GLY A 729 8.46 27.38 11.92
C GLY A 729 7.74 27.62 13.23
N SER A 730 6.76 26.75 13.50
CA SER A 730 5.95 26.74 14.72
C SER A 730 5.72 25.31 15.18
N VAL A 731 5.32 25.15 16.45
CA VAL A 731 4.90 23.87 17.02
C VAL A 731 3.45 23.98 17.48
N GLU A 732 2.66 22.96 17.19
CA GLU A 732 1.27 22.83 17.63
C GLU A 732 0.99 21.43 18.20
N ASP A 733 -0.02 21.34 19.06
CA ASP A 733 -0.51 20.08 19.60
C ASP A 733 -1.42 19.37 18.58
N GLY A 734 -0.98 18.22 18.08
CA GLY A 734 -1.73 17.36 17.15
C GLY A 734 -2.41 16.17 17.82
N GLY A 735 -2.62 16.20 19.13
CA GLY A 735 -3.17 15.09 19.92
C GLY A 735 -2.08 14.11 20.35
N SER A 736 -1.95 12.97 19.67
CA SER A 736 -0.94 11.94 19.97
C SER A 736 0.46 12.27 19.44
N VAL A 737 0.59 13.35 18.68
CA VAL A 737 1.85 13.85 18.10
C VAL A 737 1.99 15.36 18.35
N TRP A 738 3.22 15.83 18.43
CA TRP A 738 3.55 17.23 18.17
C TRP A 738 3.67 17.45 16.67
N LEU A 739 3.15 18.58 16.17
CA LEU A 739 3.29 18.97 14.77
C LEU A 739 4.24 20.17 14.70
N VAL A 740 5.38 20.00 14.04
CA VAL A 740 6.31 21.10 13.77
C VAL A 740 6.13 21.54 12.33
N ARG A 741 5.61 22.74 12.12
CA ARG A 741 5.19 23.28 10.83
C ARG A 741 6.18 24.33 10.36
N ALA A 742 6.72 24.15 9.15
CA ALA A 742 7.55 25.18 8.53
C ALA A 742 6.72 26.42 8.18
N ALA A 743 7.29 27.61 8.41
CA ALA A 743 6.68 28.86 7.99
C ALA A 743 6.76 29.03 6.47
N ALA A 744 5.84 29.82 5.89
CA ALA A 744 5.84 30.04 4.44
C ALA A 744 7.14 30.72 3.97
N GLY A 745 7.70 30.25 2.85
CA GLY A 745 8.87 30.84 2.19
C GLY A 745 10.24 30.57 2.84
N VAL A 746 10.29 29.85 3.97
CA VAL A 746 11.57 29.50 4.62
C VAL A 746 12.25 28.34 3.88
N ARG A 747 13.58 28.36 3.79
CA ARG A 747 14.36 27.27 3.19
C ARG A 747 14.89 26.26 4.19
N THR A 748 14.96 26.64 5.46
CA THR A 748 15.51 25.85 6.54
C THR A 748 14.56 25.88 7.73
N LEU A 749 14.52 24.77 8.46
CA LEU A 749 13.82 24.62 9.72
C LEU A 749 14.74 23.89 10.69
N THR A 750 14.89 24.41 11.90
CA THR A 750 15.60 23.70 12.98
C THR A 750 14.76 23.71 14.25
N PHE A 751 14.85 22.64 15.02
CA PHE A 751 14.21 22.53 16.33
C PHE A 751 14.90 21.43 17.14
N LYS A 752 14.61 21.35 18.44
CA LYS A 752 15.10 20.27 19.30
C LYS A 752 13.99 19.70 20.16
N SER A 753 14.12 18.44 20.54
CA SER A 753 13.22 17.75 21.45
C SER A 753 14.00 16.85 22.39
N LEU A 754 13.59 16.80 23.65
CA LEU A 754 14.06 15.77 24.58
C LEU A 754 13.26 14.47 24.35
N LEU A 755 13.88 13.31 24.61
CA LEU A 755 13.18 12.03 24.67
C LEU A 755 12.52 11.82 26.05
N ASN A 756 11.48 10.98 26.11
CA ASN A 756 10.83 10.59 27.37
C ASN A 756 11.52 9.44 28.09
#